data_AF-A0A5B8V9F6-F1
#
_entry.id   AF-A0A5B8V9F6-F1
#
_cell.length_a   1.000
_cell.length_b   1.000
_cell.length_c   1.000
_cell.angle_alpha   90.00
_cell.angle_beta   90.00
_cell.angle_gamma   90.00
#
_symmetry.space_group_name_H-M   'P 1'
#
loop_
_entity.id
_entity.type
_entity.pdbx_description
1 polymer ?
#
loop_
_entity_poly.entity_id
_entity_poly.type
_entity_poly.pdbx_seq_one_letter_code
_entity_poly.pdbx_strand_id
1 'polypeptide(L)'
;MAQNNIKKSSIDKLGYNFIKPEYLPKGKDEYYLREVQNRSGIEYRNLTAYEIEALVKNRNASDDWNKILVSDAFNPELVRNCKFFGLVRIGKLEPCYLEFSDMKYVVGLYNSTIISCDLGDNVVVDNVNYLSHYVIGNEVIIVNVNELITTDHAKFGIGIVKEGEPESVRIWMEICNENGGRSVIPFNDMLPADAWLWSKYRDDEKLLEQFKIFTERQFKKERGYYGKIGDRTVIKNCAIIKDVWIGSDAYIKGANKLKNLTINSGPEGISQIGEGCELVNGIIGFGCRIFYGVKAVRFVMASNSQLKYGARLINSYLGNNATISCCEVLNSLIFPAHEQHHNNSFLCAALVMGQSNIPAGATIGSNHNSRAADGEIVAGRGFWPGLCVSLKHNSKFASFTILAKADYSYELNIPIPFSLVSIDSSKDFLTVMPGYWFMYNMYALARNAWKYGDRDKRIQPIQNMEYDYLAPDTVNEMFDAMKMLELFTGRAFYKKENPDTSINNDDCSKKGKQLLKNNDAIIDELEILAEGFENHKRKTVIIKVQQSYNLFEQMITYYGALHLFNLIKENNATSFEAVKEVLPKAGSRSEWLNAGGQLLLKKDVALIRQRVKENKINSWDQLHSVYDEMATRYVTNKTAHAIAALLEIKALTAKKLSGNDIITILAELITTKEWIAAKIKESRAKDYTNPFRSMVYDSEEEMNNVVGLLSENSFIKQQQDELKKFKSMVNLTLKKFSMPSPK
;
A
#
# COMPACT_ATOMS: atom_id res chain seq x y z
N MET A 1 18.97 -25.30 -38.11
CA MET A 1 18.93 -24.18 -37.14
C MET A 1 17.98 -23.14 -37.68
N ALA A 2 17.03 -22.64 -36.87
CA ALA A 2 16.18 -21.53 -37.30
C ALA A 2 17.07 -20.31 -37.54
N GLN A 3 17.02 -19.74 -38.75
CA GLN A 3 17.72 -18.49 -39.05
C GLN A 3 17.02 -17.33 -38.35
N ASN A 4 17.77 -16.27 -38.04
CA ASN A 4 17.17 -15.04 -37.55
C ASN A 4 16.20 -14.49 -38.59
N ASN A 5 15.03 -14.03 -38.14
CA ASN A 5 14.03 -13.41 -39.01
C ASN A 5 14.42 -11.94 -39.29
N ILE A 6 15.38 -11.73 -40.19
CA ILE A 6 15.81 -10.39 -40.63
C ILE A 6 15.01 -10.02 -41.88
N LYS A 7 14.22 -8.94 -41.81
CA LYS A 7 13.45 -8.42 -42.94
C LYS A 7 14.19 -7.26 -43.60
N LYS A 8 14.36 -7.32 -44.93
CA LYS A 8 14.92 -6.24 -45.74
C LYS A 8 13.78 -5.41 -46.35
N SER A 9 13.79 -4.12 -46.08
CA SER A 9 12.84 -3.15 -46.64
C SER A 9 13.62 -1.97 -47.23
N SER A 10 12.96 -1.20 -48.11
CA SER A 10 13.55 0.03 -48.65
C SER A 10 13.55 1.16 -47.60
N ILE A 11 14.50 2.10 -47.73
CA ILE A 11 14.72 3.17 -46.74
C ILE A 11 13.55 4.14 -46.65
N ASP A 12 12.82 4.37 -47.74
CA ASP A 12 11.59 5.19 -47.79
C ASP A 12 10.45 4.65 -46.93
N LYS A 13 10.55 3.40 -46.44
CA LYS A 13 9.58 2.83 -45.50
C LYS A 13 9.98 3.03 -44.03
N LEU A 14 11.17 3.53 -43.74
CA LEU A 14 11.63 3.74 -42.37
C LEU A 14 10.84 4.90 -41.74
N GLY A 15 10.11 4.63 -40.66
CA GLY A 15 9.27 5.63 -39.99
C GLY A 15 7.83 5.73 -40.51
N TYR A 16 7.43 4.88 -41.46
CA TYR A 16 6.08 4.80 -42.00
C TYR A 16 5.48 3.39 -41.85
N ASN A 17 4.18 3.27 -42.03
CA ASN A 17 3.41 2.04 -41.82
C ASN A 17 3.58 1.49 -40.40
N PHE A 18 3.63 2.37 -39.39
CA PHE A 18 3.70 2.00 -37.99
C PHE A 18 2.56 1.07 -37.60
N ILE A 19 1.36 1.36 -38.09
CA ILE A 19 0.20 0.50 -38.01
C ILE A 19 0.06 -0.24 -39.34
N LYS A 20 -0.06 -1.56 -39.30
CA LYS A 20 -0.29 -2.33 -40.52
C LYS A 20 -1.69 -2.05 -41.09
N PRO A 21 -1.89 -2.08 -42.41
CA PRO A 21 -3.17 -1.77 -43.05
C PRO A 21 -4.36 -2.56 -42.50
N GLU A 22 -4.17 -3.83 -42.11
CA GLU A 22 -5.24 -4.65 -41.56
C GLU A 22 -5.77 -4.20 -40.19
N TYR A 23 -4.99 -3.38 -39.45
CA TYR A 23 -5.35 -2.84 -38.14
C TYR A 23 -5.73 -1.35 -38.19
N LEU A 24 -5.79 -0.76 -39.38
CA LEU A 24 -6.19 0.63 -39.57
C LEU A 24 -7.73 0.74 -39.68
N PRO A 25 -8.38 1.60 -38.88
CA PRO A 25 -9.80 1.88 -39.06
C PRO A 25 -10.10 2.51 -40.43
N LYS A 26 -11.29 2.25 -40.96
CA LYS A 26 -11.72 2.79 -42.26
C LYS A 26 -11.62 4.32 -42.28
N GLY A 27 -10.92 4.87 -43.28
CA GLY A 27 -10.76 6.32 -43.47
C GLY A 27 -9.77 6.98 -42.50
N LYS A 28 -9.01 6.20 -41.74
CA LYS A 28 -7.90 6.68 -40.90
C LYS A 28 -6.56 6.27 -41.51
N ASP A 29 -5.53 7.08 -41.28
CA ASP A 29 -4.14 6.77 -41.59
C ASP A 29 -3.39 6.30 -40.34
N GLU A 30 -2.08 6.07 -40.44
CA GLU A 30 -1.27 5.62 -39.30
C GLU A 30 -1.11 6.66 -38.18
N TYR A 31 -1.47 7.93 -38.43
CA TYR A 31 -1.25 9.03 -37.48
C TYR A 31 -2.49 9.35 -36.64
N TYR A 32 -3.66 8.77 -36.93
CA TYR A 32 -4.92 9.16 -36.27
C TYR A 32 -4.88 9.11 -34.72
N LEU A 33 -4.21 8.14 -34.11
CA LEU A 33 -4.04 8.09 -32.64
C LEU A 33 -3.02 9.09 -32.15
N ARG A 34 -1.95 9.30 -32.91
CA ARG A 34 -0.94 10.31 -32.64
C ARG A 34 -1.57 11.70 -32.58
N GLU A 35 -2.45 12.04 -33.51
CA GLU A 35 -3.19 13.33 -33.50
C GLU A 35 -4.06 13.49 -32.26
N VAL A 36 -4.67 12.41 -31.76
CA VAL A 36 -5.45 12.44 -30.52
C VAL A 36 -4.56 12.55 -29.28
N GLN A 37 -3.35 11.99 -29.34
CA GLN A 37 -2.38 11.99 -28.25
C GLN A 37 -1.64 13.32 -28.12
N ASN A 38 -1.33 13.98 -29.24
CA ASN A 38 -0.68 15.28 -29.26
C ASN A 38 -1.67 16.37 -28.85
N ARG A 39 -1.40 17.01 -27.71
CA ARG A 39 -2.21 18.08 -27.13
C ARG A 39 -1.42 19.35 -26.89
N SER A 40 -0.29 19.52 -27.60
CA SER A 40 0.59 20.67 -27.43
C SER A 40 -0.09 22.00 -27.77
N GLY A 41 -1.10 21.98 -28.64
CA GLY A 41 -1.74 23.18 -29.16
C GLY A 41 -0.86 23.96 -30.16
N ILE A 42 0.28 23.38 -30.57
CA ILE A 42 1.21 23.99 -31.52
C ILE A 42 0.63 23.87 -32.92
N GLU A 43 0.54 25.00 -33.62
CA GLU A 43 0.29 25.02 -35.05
C GLU A 43 1.59 24.73 -35.79
N TYR A 44 1.55 23.72 -36.67
CA TYR A 44 2.72 23.27 -37.41
C TYR A 44 2.62 23.68 -38.88
N ARG A 45 3.73 24.19 -39.42
CA ARG A 45 3.93 24.51 -40.84
C ARG A 45 5.07 23.71 -41.45
N ASN A 46 5.15 23.72 -42.78
CA ASN A 46 6.32 23.18 -43.48
C ASN A 46 7.56 24.05 -43.23
N LEU A 47 8.73 23.43 -43.37
CA LEU A 47 10.00 24.14 -43.43
C LEU A 47 10.05 25.07 -44.65
N THR A 48 10.65 26.23 -44.46
CA THR A 48 11.05 27.14 -45.53
C THR A 48 12.35 26.67 -46.19
N ALA A 49 12.64 27.17 -47.39
CA ALA A 49 13.89 26.84 -48.09
C ALA A 49 15.14 27.21 -47.28
N TYR A 50 15.10 28.35 -46.57
CA TYR A 50 16.18 28.79 -45.68
C TYR A 50 16.40 27.80 -44.53
N GLU A 51 15.32 27.37 -43.86
CA GLU A 51 15.42 26.42 -42.74
C GLU A 51 15.98 25.06 -43.20
N ILE A 52 15.59 24.58 -44.40
CA ILE A 52 16.16 23.35 -44.99
C ILE A 52 17.66 23.50 -45.23
N GLU A 53 18.10 24.63 -45.82
CA GLU A 53 19.52 24.89 -46.07
C GLU A 53 20.33 24.92 -44.76
N ALA A 54 19.84 25.61 -43.74
CA ALA A 54 20.46 25.68 -42.42
C ALA A 54 20.56 24.29 -41.78
N LEU A 55 19.48 23.49 -41.84
CA LEU A 55 19.47 22.11 -41.34
C LEU A 55 20.51 21.23 -42.05
N VAL A 56 20.60 21.29 -43.37
CA VAL A 56 21.59 20.52 -44.16
C VAL A 56 23.02 20.96 -43.82
N LYS A 57 23.26 22.27 -43.72
CA LYS A 57 24.57 22.84 -43.32
C LYS A 57 24.99 22.37 -41.92
N ASN A 58 24.04 22.24 -41.01
CA ASN A 58 24.22 21.69 -39.66
C ASN A 58 24.34 20.16 -39.63
N ARG A 59 24.55 19.52 -40.78
CA ARG A 59 24.74 18.07 -40.98
C ARG A 59 23.51 17.23 -40.59
N ASN A 60 22.33 17.81 -40.67
CA ASN A 60 21.10 17.04 -40.54
C ASN A 60 20.74 16.36 -41.85
N ALA A 61 20.05 15.23 -41.76
CA ALA A 61 19.52 14.50 -42.91
C ALA A 61 18.06 14.11 -42.67
N SER A 62 17.28 14.04 -43.74
CA SER A 62 15.90 13.55 -43.72
C SER A 62 15.65 12.71 -44.97
N ASP A 63 14.76 11.72 -44.85
CA ASP A 63 14.19 10.97 -45.97
C ASP A 63 13.25 11.84 -46.83
N ASP A 64 12.45 12.71 -46.19
CA ASP A 64 11.55 13.66 -46.84
C ASP A 64 11.37 14.92 -45.96
N TRP A 65 11.94 16.04 -46.41
CA TRP A 65 11.85 17.31 -45.69
C TRP A 65 10.40 17.84 -45.55
N ASN A 66 9.46 17.41 -46.40
CA ASN A 66 8.04 17.78 -46.27
C ASN A 66 7.36 17.07 -45.09
N LYS A 67 8.02 16.08 -44.49
CA LYS A 67 7.55 15.37 -43.29
C LYS A 67 8.13 15.94 -42.02
N ILE A 68 8.94 17.00 -42.12
CA ILE A 68 9.41 17.77 -40.97
C ILE A 68 8.56 19.02 -40.87
N LEU A 69 7.70 19.07 -39.86
CA LEU A 69 6.84 20.20 -39.58
C LEU A 69 7.32 20.92 -38.33
N VAL A 70 7.24 22.25 -38.35
CA VAL A 70 7.81 23.10 -37.30
C VAL A 70 6.82 24.17 -36.87
N SER A 71 6.96 24.66 -35.64
CA SER A 71 6.22 25.85 -35.19
C SER A 71 6.73 27.11 -35.89
N ASP A 72 5.96 28.20 -35.83
CA ASP A 72 6.38 29.48 -36.43
C ASP A 72 7.66 30.03 -35.83
N ALA A 73 7.89 29.81 -34.53
CA ALA A 73 9.06 30.28 -33.79
C ALA A 73 10.22 29.26 -33.78
N PHE A 74 10.25 28.32 -34.72
CA PHE A 74 11.33 27.35 -34.86
C PHE A 74 12.65 28.01 -35.28
N ASN A 75 13.76 27.54 -34.70
CA ASN A 75 15.11 27.98 -35.03
C ASN A 75 15.96 26.79 -35.53
N PRO A 76 16.30 26.73 -36.83
CA PRO A 76 17.09 25.62 -37.39
C PRO A 76 18.55 25.57 -36.92
N GLU A 77 19.08 26.66 -36.35
CA GLU A 77 20.47 26.71 -35.85
C GLU A 77 20.68 25.87 -34.58
N LEU A 78 19.59 25.53 -33.89
CA LEU A 78 19.59 24.70 -32.68
C LEU A 78 19.35 23.21 -32.98
N VAL A 79 19.46 22.82 -34.26
CA VAL A 79 19.29 21.44 -34.70
C VAL A 79 20.55 21.03 -35.46
N ARG A 80 21.31 20.06 -34.96
CA ARG A 80 22.62 19.69 -35.50
C ARG A 80 22.86 18.18 -35.47
N ASN A 81 23.38 17.66 -36.58
CA ASN A 81 23.83 16.27 -36.73
C ASN A 81 22.74 15.23 -36.39
N CYS A 82 21.47 15.51 -36.73
CA CYS A 82 20.34 14.61 -36.53
C CYS A 82 19.92 13.92 -37.84
N LYS A 83 19.30 12.74 -37.73
CA LYS A 83 18.67 12.02 -38.84
C LYS A 83 17.18 11.89 -38.58
N PHE A 84 16.36 12.38 -39.50
CA PHE A 84 14.92 12.36 -39.39
C PHE A 84 14.30 11.35 -40.35
N PHE A 85 13.33 10.58 -39.87
CA PHE A 85 12.56 9.63 -40.67
C PHE A 85 11.07 9.72 -40.33
N GLY A 86 10.20 9.64 -41.32
CA GLY A 86 8.76 9.74 -41.10
C GLY A 86 8.31 11.15 -40.68
N LEU A 87 7.08 11.27 -40.20
CA LEU A 87 6.50 12.55 -39.80
C LEU A 87 7.10 13.02 -38.47
N VAL A 88 7.92 14.08 -38.47
CA VAL A 88 8.49 14.70 -37.26
C VAL A 88 7.93 16.10 -37.09
N ARG A 89 7.46 16.42 -35.89
CA ARG A 89 6.90 17.72 -35.52
C ARG A 89 7.73 18.36 -34.43
N ILE A 90 8.18 19.60 -34.62
CA ILE A 90 9.09 20.29 -33.71
C ILE A 90 8.47 21.61 -33.25
N GLY A 91 8.38 21.80 -31.94
CA GLY A 91 7.95 23.05 -31.33
C GLY A 91 8.96 24.18 -31.48
N LYS A 92 8.74 25.26 -30.73
CA LYS A 92 9.65 26.39 -30.65
C LYS A 92 11.00 25.95 -30.07
N LEU A 93 12.10 26.48 -30.62
CA LEU A 93 13.45 26.30 -30.08
C LEU A 93 14.10 27.67 -29.88
N GLU A 94 14.15 28.13 -28.62
CA GLU A 94 14.81 29.39 -28.26
C GLU A 94 16.30 29.19 -27.94
N PRO A 95 17.17 30.18 -28.23
CA PRO A 95 18.59 30.11 -27.92
C PRO A 95 18.85 30.32 -26.42
N CYS A 96 18.34 29.40 -25.60
CA CYS A 96 18.48 29.37 -24.15
C CYS A 96 19.00 28.00 -23.68
N TYR A 97 19.12 27.81 -22.37
CA TYR A 97 19.44 26.52 -21.76
C TYR A 97 18.39 26.14 -20.73
N LEU A 98 18.18 24.84 -20.56
CA LEU A 98 17.46 24.29 -19.42
C LEU A 98 18.45 23.88 -18.33
N GLU A 99 18.10 24.18 -17.08
CA GLU A 99 18.88 23.85 -15.89
C GLU A 99 18.07 22.91 -14.99
N PHE A 100 18.69 21.79 -14.61
CA PHE A 100 18.12 20.89 -13.62
C PHE A 100 19.21 20.38 -12.69
N SER A 101 19.10 20.71 -11.40
CA SER A 101 20.21 20.60 -10.44
C SER A 101 21.45 21.34 -10.99
N ASP A 102 22.65 20.78 -10.90
CA ASP A 102 23.88 21.44 -11.36
C ASP A 102 24.15 21.32 -12.88
N MET A 103 23.21 20.79 -13.66
CA MET A 103 23.39 20.53 -15.09
C MET A 103 22.70 21.60 -15.94
N LYS A 104 23.40 22.08 -16.96
CA LYS A 104 22.91 23.08 -17.91
C LYS A 104 23.02 22.52 -19.33
N TYR A 105 21.90 22.46 -20.04
CA TYR A 105 21.84 21.94 -21.40
C TYR A 105 21.21 22.95 -22.33
N VAL A 106 21.86 23.21 -23.47
CA VAL A 106 21.34 24.12 -24.49
C VAL A 106 20.10 23.49 -25.11
N VAL A 107 19.03 24.28 -25.24
CA VAL A 107 17.80 23.87 -25.94
C VAL A 107 18.13 23.51 -27.39
N GLY A 108 17.55 22.42 -27.89
CA GLY A 108 17.75 21.98 -29.27
C GLY A 108 17.86 20.46 -29.43
N LEU A 109 18.09 20.04 -30.67
CA LEU A 109 18.17 18.64 -31.09
C LEU A 109 19.56 18.34 -31.65
N TYR A 110 20.29 17.46 -30.99
CA TYR A 110 21.70 17.23 -31.23
C TYR A 110 22.00 15.73 -31.33
N ASN A 111 22.75 15.35 -32.38
CA ASN A 111 23.41 14.05 -32.51
C ASN A 111 22.48 12.81 -32.33
N SER A 112 21.26 12.83 -32.89
CA SER A 112 20.25 11.78 -32.63
C SER A 112 19.54 11.30 -33.90
N THR A 113 19.06 10.05 -33.90
CA THR A 113 18.12 9.54 -34.93
C THR A 113 16.70 9.66 -34.40
N ILE A 114 15.85 10.42 -35.09
CA ILE A 114 14.49 10.76 -34.65
C ILE A 114 13.50 10.26 -35.70
N ILE A 115 12.60 9.37 -35.29
CA ILE A 115 11.69 8.65 -36.19
C ILE A 115 10.25 8.85 -35.73
N SER A 116 9.45 9.54 -36.55
CA SER A 116 8.02 9.74 -36.31
C SER A 116 7.70 10.22 -34.89
N CYS A 117 8.19 11.41 -34.49
CA CYS A 117 8.01 11.96 -33.15
C CYS A 117 7.36 13.35 -33.15
N ASP A 118 6.65 13.67 -32.06
CA ASP A 118 6.23 15.03 -31.72
C ASP A 118 7.11 15.55 -30.58
N LEU A 119 7.74 16.70 -30.80
CA LEU A 119 8.65 17.37 -29.87
C LEU A 119 8.05 18.71 -29.48
N GLY A 120 7.80 18.90 -28.18
CA GLY A 120 7.26 20.15 -27.63
C GLY A 120 8.24 21.33 -27.70
N ASP A 121 7.86 22.42 -27.04
CA ASP A 121 8.64 23.64 -26.99
C ASP A 121 9.88 23.48 -26.10
N ASN A 122 10.98 24.09 -26.54
CA ASN A 122 12.24 24.24 -25.81
C ASN A 122 12.79 22.93 -25.23
N VAL A 123 12.65 21.83 -25.95
CA VAL A 123 13.21 20.54 -25.55
C VAL A 123 14.73 20.48 -25.72
N VAL A 124 15.38 19.64 -24.92
CA VAL A 124 16.78 19.23 -25.08
C VAL A 124 16.80 17.76 -25.45
N VAL A 125 17.29 17.43 -26.65
CA VAL A 125 17.56 16.06 -27.09
C VAL A 125 19.02 16.00 -27.53
N ASP A 126 19.90 15.39 -26.73
CA ASP A 126 21.34 15.36 -27.03
C ASP A 126 21.94 13.95 -26.84
N ASN A 127 22.47 13.40 -27.93
CA ASN A 127 23.10 12.07 -28.09
C ASN A 127 22.25 10.86 -27.62
N VAL A 128 20.98 10.82 -28.04
CA VAL A 128 20.08 9.66 -27.88
C VAL A 128 19.98 8.93 -29.23
N ASN A 129 20.73 7.84 -29.48
CA ASN A 129 20.99 7.40 -30.87
C ASN A 129 19.82 6.70 -31.60
N TYR A 130 18.68 6.51 -30.95
CA TYR A 130 17.44 6.12 -31.63
C TYR A 130 16.23 6.50 -30.75
N LEU A 131 15.43 7.44 -31.24
CA LEU A 131 14.20 7.93 -30.63
C LEU A 131 13.06 7.74 -31.63
N SER A 132 12.05 6.94 -31.27
CA SER A 132 11.05 6.50 -32.24
C SER A 132 9.64 6.36 -31.66
N HIS A 133 8.66 6.99 -32.31
CA HIS A 133 7.22 6.95 -31.99
C HIS A 133 6.90 7.45 -30.58
N TYR A 134 7.34 8.68 -30.28
CA TYR A 134 7.10 9.36 -29.01
C TYR A 134 6.43 10.72 -29.21
N VAL A 135 5.55 11.07 -28.27
CA VAL A 135 5.02 12.42 -28.06
C VAL A 135 5.69 12.98 -26.80
N ILE A 136 6.47 14.04 -26.96
CA ILE A 136 7.29 14.66 -25.92
C ILE A 136 6.74 16.05 -25.62
N GLY A 137 6.50 16.32 -24.34
CA GLY A 137 6.02 17.60 -23.83
C GLY A 137 7.06 18.71 -23.89
N ASN A 138 6.75 19.82 -23.22
CA ASN A 138 7.58 21.02 -23.23
C ASN A 138 8.71 20.94 -22.20
N GLU A 139 9.82 21.61 -22.49
CA GLU A 139 10.96 21.78 -21.57
C GLU A 139 11.53 20.46 -21.03
N VAL A 140 11.43 19.40 -21.84
CA VAL A 140 11.93 18.06 -21.50
C VAL A 140 13.42 17.99 -21.77
N ILE A 141 14.18 17.37 -20.85
CA ILE A 141 15.61 17.10 -21.01
C ILE A 141 15.82 15.60 -21.23
N ILE A 142 16.33 15.22 -22.41
CA ILE A 142 16.71 13.84 -22.75
C ILE A 142 18.17 13.83 -23.23
N VAL A 143 19.07 13.27 -22.41
CA VAL A 143 20.52 13.31 -22.69
C VAL A 143 21.18 11.94 -22.53
N ASN A 144 21.93 11.52 -23.55
CA ASN A 144 22.72 10.28 -23.66
C ASN A 144 21.96 8.98 -23.30
N VAL A 145 20.95 8.59 -24.11
CA VAL A 145 20.18 7.33 -23.99
C VAL A 145 20.20 6.53 -25.32
N ASN A 146 20.58 5.24 -25.33
CA ASN A 146 20.43 4.37 -26.53
C ASN A 146 19.54 3.17 -26.14
N GLU A 147 18.21 3.27 -26.06
CA GLU A 147 17.27 3.43 -27.17
C GLU A 147 15.88 3.76 -26.59
N LEU A 148 15.16 4.70 -27.20
CA LEU A 148 13.77 5.08 -26.84
C LEU A 148 12.84 4.74 -28.00
N ILE A 149 12.06 3.66 -27.86
CA ILE A 149 11.21 3.15 -28.94
C ILE A 149 9.84 2.71 -28.42
N THR A 150 8.79 3.05 -29.18
CA THR A 150 7.46 2.50 -28.95
C THR A 150 7.04 1.61 -30.12
N THR A 151 6.39 0.49 -29.80
CA THR A 151 5.82 -0.45 -30.75
C THR A 151 4.32 -0.19 -30.96
N ASP A 152 3.79 -0.59 -32.11
CA ASP A 152 2.37 -0.44 -32.45
C ASP A 152 1.43 -1.18 -31.49
N HIS A 153 1.93 -2.21 -30.81
CA HIS A 153 1.20 -3.04 -29.86
C HIS A 153 1.59 -2.74 -28.39
N ALA A 154 2.20 -1.58 -28.13
CA ALA A 154 2.56 -1.16 -26.78
C ALA A 154 1.34 -1.12 -25.82
N LYS A 155 1.57 -1.56 -24.58
CA LYS A 155 0.55 -1.64 -23.51
C LYS A 155 0.87 -0.78 -22.29
N PHE A 156 2.09 -0.23 -22.22
CA PHE A 156 2.56 0.64 -21.15
C PHE A 156 2.35 0.04 -19.75
N GLY A 157 2.57 -1.27 -19.61
CA GLY A 157 2.44 -2.02 -18.35
C GLY A 157 1.03 -2.50 -18.02
N ILE A 158 0.00 -2.03 -18.74
CA ILE A 158 -1.38 -2.45 -18.55
C ILE A 158 -1.57 -3.86 -19.13
N GLY A 159 -2.29 -4.73 -18.43
CA GLY A 159 -2.49 -6.13 -18.84
C GLY A 159 -3.59 -6.37 -19.87
N ILE A 160 -3.84 -5.43 -20.79
CA ILE A 160 -4.76 -5.64 -21.91
C ILE A 160 -4.10 -6.41 -23.07
N VAL A 161 -4.91 -6.87 -24.03
CA VAL A 161 -4.47 -7.49 -25.28
C VAL A 161 -4.86 -6.57 -26.44
N LYS A 162 -3.92 -6.27 -27.33
CA LYS A 162 -4.16 -5.44 -28.52
C LYS A 162 -4.81 -6.26 -29.63
N GLU A 163 -5.49 -5.58 -30.55
CA GLU A 163 -6.15 -6.23 -31.69
C GLU A 163 -5.19 -7.14 -32.46
N GLY A 164 -5.61 -8.35 -32.82
CA GLY A 164 -4.77 -9.33 -33.52
C GLY A 164 -3.65 -9.97 -32.69
N GLU A 165 -3.49 -9.63 -31.40
CA GLU A 165 -2.63 -10.38 -30.49
C GLU A 165 -3.38 -11.59 -29.88
N PRO A 166 -2.70 -12.72 -29.63
CA PRO A 166 -3.32 -13.85 -28.93
C PRO A 166 -3.46 -13.57 -27.42
N GLU A 167 -4.47 -14.15 -26.77
CA GLU A 167 -4.69 -14.01 -25.31
C GLU A 167 -3.47 -14.45 -24.48
N SER A 168 -2.64 -15.35 -25.02
CA SER A 168 -1.41 -15.84 -24.37
C SER A 168 -0.35 -14.77 -24.11
N VAL A 169 -0.44 -13.59 -24.75
CA VAL A 169 0.46 -12.46 -24.47
C VAL A 169 -0.08 -11.50 -23.40
N ARG A 170 -1.23 -11.83 -22.79
CA ARG A 170 -1.79 -11.05 -21.68
C ARG A 170 -0.85 -11.08 -20.50
N ILE A 171 -0.66 -9.91 -19.90
CA ILE A 171 0.12 -9.79 -18.67
C ILE A 171 -0.83 -9.95 -17.50
N TRP A 172 -0.60 -11.00 -16.72
CA TRP A 172 -1.23 -11.24 -15.43
C TRP A 172 -0.23 -10.96 -14.32
N MET A 173 -0.66 -10.31 -13.25
CA MET A 173 0.12 -10.14 -12.02
C MET A 173 -0.33 -11.20 -11.01
N GLU A 174 0.50 -12.21 -10.79
CA GLU A 174 0.20 -13.41 -9.98
C GLU A 174 0.39 -13.15 -8.47
N ILE A 175 -0.44 -12.27 -7.89
CA ILE A 175 -0.33 -11.91 -6.48
C ILE A 175 -0.82 -12.99 -5.52
N CYS A 176 -0.42 -12.89 -4.26
CA CYS A 176 -0.79 -13.72 -3.10
C CYS A 176 -0.35 -15.19 -3.12
N ASN A 177 -0.24 -15.84 -4.28
CA ASN A 177 0.22 -17.22 -4.37
C ASN A 177 1.01 -17.50 -5.64
N GLU A 178 1.86 -18.54 -5.60
CA GLU A 178 2.73 -18.89 -6.72
C GLU A 178 2.03 -19.69 -7.83
N ASN A 179 0.91 -20.35 -7.52
CA ASN A 179 0.17 -21.14 -8.51
C ASN A 179 -0.61 -20.29 -9.54
N GLY A 180 -0.61 -18.97 -9.40
CA GLY A 180 -1.26 -18.03 -10.32
C GLY A 180 -2.78 -17.96 -10.21
N GLY A 181 -3.41 -18.79 -9.36
CA GLY A 181 -4.86 -18.81 -9.15
C GLY A 181 -5.41 -17.53 -8.53
N ARG A 182 -4.54 -16.66 -7.99
CA ARG A 182 -4.87 -15.34 -7.49
C ARG A 182 -4.45 -14.18 -8.40
N SER A 183 -4.15 -14.45 -9.66
CA SER A 183 -3.76 -13.43 -10.65
C SER A 183 -4.80 -12.36 -10.95
N VAL A 184 -4.33 -11.13 -11.13
CA VAL A 184 -5.15 -9.96 -11.50
C VAL A 184 -4.54 -9.27 -12.71
N ILE A 185 -5.34 -8.54 -13.48
CA ILE A 185 -4.83 -7.76 -14.61
C ILE A 185 -4.36 -6.40 -14.08
N PRO A 186 -3.07 -6.03 -14.18
CA PRO A 186 -2.61 -4.71 -13.76
C PRO A 186 -3.20 -3.63 -14.67
N PHE A 187 -3.62 -2.52 -14.08
CA PHE A 187 -4.14 -1.37 -14.80
C PHE A 187 -3.74 -0.05 -14.11
N ASN A 188 -3.68 1.04 -14.88
CA ASN A 188 -3.28 2.33 -14.32
C ASN A 188 -4.33 2.79 -13.31
N ASP A 189 -3.90 3.33 -12.17
CA ASP A 189 -4.76 3.74 -11.05
C ASP A 189 -5.36 2.58 -10.23
N MET A 190 -4.88 1.34 -10.40
CA MET A 190 -5.29 0.20 -9.56
C MET A 190 -5.02 0.46 -8.07
N LEU A 191 -6.07 0.46 -7.25
CA LEU A 191 -5.99 0.60 -5.80
C LEU A 191 -5.75 -0.76 -5.12
N PRO A 192 -5.19 -0.80 -3.90
CA PRO A 192 -4.98 -2.06 -3.19
C PRO A 192 -6.30 -2.77 -2.86
N ALA A 193 -7.41 -2.02 -2.69
CA ALA A 193 -8.76 -2.61 -2.58
C ALA A 193 -9.17 -3.38 -3.83
N ASP A 194 -8.85 -2.87 -5.02
CA ASP A 194 -9.20 -3.51 -6.30
C ASP A 194 -8.46 -4.83 -6.45
N ALA A 195 -7.15 -4.81 -6.22
CA ALA A 195 -6.31 -5.99 -6.25
C ALA A 195 -6.78 -7.04 -5.23
N TRP A 196 -7.19 -6.62 -4.02
CA TRP A 196 -7.72 -7.52 -3.00
C TRP A 196 -9.08 -8.10 -3.37
N LEU A 197 -10.03 -7.27 -3.82
CA LEU A 197 -11.36 -7.74 -4.26
C LEU A 197 -11.23 -8.77 -5.39
N TRP A 198 -10.38 -8.47 -6.37
CA TRP A 198 -10.15 -9.35 -7.50
C TRP A 198 -9.44 -10.64 -7.06
N SER A 199 -8.39 -10.56 -6.24
CA SER A 199 -7.64 -11.75 -5.82
C SER A 199 -8.34 -12.66 -4.81
N LYS A 200 -9.28 -12.13 -4.03
CA LYS A 200 -9.89 -12.86 -2.91
C LYS A 200 -11.04 -13.77 -3.33
N TYR A 201 -12.02 -13.26 -4.08
CA TYR A 201 -13.31 -13.92 -4.33
C TYR A 201 -13.26 -14.84 -5.56
N ARG A 202 -12.41 -15.87 -5.50
CA ARG A 202 -12.18 -16.84 -6.58
C ARG A 202 -13.36 -17.78 -6.84
N ASP A 203 -14.33 -17.80 -5.94
CA ASP A 203 -15.61 -18.49 -6.04
C ASP A 203 -16.67 -17.72 -6.87
N ASP A 204 -16.41 -16.46 -7.24
CA ASP A 204 -17.39 -15.57 -7.85
C ASP A 204 -17.04 -15.22 -9.31
N GLU A 205 -17.12 -16.19 -10.23
CA GLU A 205 -16.71 -16.03 -11.64
C GLU A 205 -17.31 -14.79 -12.32
N LYS A 206 -18.59 -14.50 -12.09
CA LYS A 206 -19.28 -13.34 -12.67
C LYS A 206 -18.65 -12.02 -12.22
N LEU A 207 -18.23 -11.91 -10.97
CA LEU A 207 -17.54 -10.73 -10.44
C LEU A 207 -16.19 -10.55 -11.13
N LEU A 208 -15.41 -11.64 -11.24
CA LEU A 208 -14.07 -11.60 -11.81
C LEU A 208 -14.08 -11.25 -13.30
N GLU A 209 -15.06 -11.77 -14.04
CA GLU A 209 -15.27 -11.43 -15.45
C GLU A 209 -15.64 -9.95 -15.61
N GLN A 210 -16.45 -9.39 -14.71
CA GLN A 210 -16.73 -7.95 -14.73
C GLN A 210 -15.46 -7.12 -14.50
N PHE A 211 -14.57 -7.51 -13.59
CA PHE A 211 -13.28 -6.81 -13.42
C PHE A 211 -12.40 -6.89 -14.67
N LYS A 212 -12.35 -8.04 -15.34
CA LYS A 212 -11.68 -8.15 -16.65
C LYS A 212 -12.29 -7.17 -17.66
N ILE A 213 -13.62 -7.14 -17.76
CA ILE A 213 -14.35 -6.24 -18.65
C ILE A 213 -14.08 -4.76 -18.30
N PHE A 214 -14.04 -4.38 -17.02
CA PHE A 214 -13.75 -3.00 -16.60
C PHE A 214 -12.38 -2.57 -17.11
N THR A 215 -11.36 -3.40 -16.89
CA THR A 215 -10.00 -3.14 -17.35
C THR A 215 -9.95 -3.05 -18.88
N GLU A 216 -10.60 -3.97 -19.61
CA GLU A 216 -10.60 -3.93 -21.07
C GLU A 216 -11.39 -2.77 -21.67
N ARG A 217 -12.39 -2.23 -20.97
CA ARG A 217 -13.15 -1.06 -21.42
C ARG A 217 -12.40 0.24 -21.17
N GLN A 218 -11.66 0.32 -20.07
CA GLN A 218 -10.93 1.53 -19.69
C GLN A 218 -9.75 1.81 -20.64
N PHE A 219 -9.15 0.76 -21.22
CA PHE A 219 -7.98 0.89 -22.08
C PHE A 219 -8.23 0.36 -23.49
N LYS A 220 -7.89 1.20 -24.48
CA LYS A 220 -8.16 0.98 -25.89
C LYS A 220 -7.31 -0.14 -26.51
N LYS A 221 -7.95 -1.03 -27.27
CA LYS A 221 -7.34 -2.23 -27.89
C LYS A 221 -6.66 -1.93 -29.23
N GLU A 222 -6.92 -0.76 -29.79
CA GLU A 222 -6.34 -0.25 -31.02
C GLU A 222 -4.81 -0.20 -30.93
N ARG A 223 -4.17 -0.47 -32.06
CA ARG A 223 -2.72 -0.39 -32.22
C ARG A 223 -2.30 1.01 -32.65
N GLY A 224 -1.03 1.35 -32.42
CA GLY A 224 -0.42 2.59 -32.89
C GLY A 224 -0.36 3.72 -31.86
N TYR A 225 -0.55 3.43 -30.57
CA TYR A 225 -0.31 4.42 -29.52
C TYR A 225 1.17 4.73 -29.40
N TYR A 226 1.50 6.02 -29.38
CA TYR A 226 2.86 6.49 -29.18
C TYR A 226 3.23 6.47 -27.70
N GLY A 227 4.53 6.38 -27.44
CA GLY A 227 5.10 6.63 -26.13
C GLY A 227 4.88 8.10 -25.74
N LYS A 228 4.91 8.39 -24.43
CA LYS A 228 4.64 9.72 -23.90
C LYS A 228 5.67 10.12 -22.87
N ILE A 229 6.11 11.36 -22.94
CA ILE A 229 6.95 12.01 -21.93
C ILE A 229 6.30 13.36 -21.61
N GLY A 230 5.86 13.54 -20.37
CA GLY A 230 5.24 14.77 -19.91
C GLY A 230 6.23 15.92 -19.73
N ASP A 231 5.70 17.13 -19.56
CA ASP A 231 6.48 18.37 -19.48
C ASP A 231 7.53 18.34 -18.36
N ARG A 232 8.63 19.06 -18.55
CA ARG A 232 9.72 19.26 -17.57
C ARG A 232 10.31 17.95 -17.02
N THR A 233 10.12 16.86 -17.74
CA THR A 233 10.69 15.56 -17.39
C THR A 233 12.17 15.52 -17.74
N VAL A 234 12.96 14.89 -16.88
CA VAL A 234 14.41 14.75 -17.07
C VAL A 234 14.78 13.28 -17.15
N ILE A 235 15.33 12.87 -18.29
CA ILE A 235 15.83 11.52 -18.57
C ILE A 235 17.29 11.62 -18.95
N LYS A 236 18.18 11.00 -18.17
CA LYS A 236 19.61 11.10 -18.41
C LYS A 236 20.37 9.79 -18.22
N ASN A 237 21.36 9.56 -19.08
CA ASN A 237 22.32 8.47 -18.97
C ASN A 237 21.66 7.10 -18.78
N CYS A 238 20.49 6.89 -19.39
CA CYS A 238 19.77 5.63 -19.36
C CYS A 238 20.16 4.76 -20.56
N ALA A 239 19.74 3.49 -20.57
CA ALA A 239 19.88 2.62 -21.74
C ALA A 239 18.52 2.35 -22.39
N ILE A 240 17.89 1.20 -22.15
CA ILE A 240 16.67 0.82 -22.86
C ILE A 240 15.45 1.46 -22.21
N ILE A 241 14.69 2.26 -22.96
CA ILE A 241 13.34 2.68 -22.60
C ILE A 241 12.40 2.30 -23.74
N LYS A 242 11.56 1.30 -23.51
CA LYS A 242 10.73 0.70 -24.56
C LYS A 242 9.28 0.58 -24.14
N ASP A 243 8.35 1.10 -24.95
CA ASP A 243 6.91 1.04 -24.68
C ASP A 243 6.56 1.68 -23.31
N VAL A 244 7.01 2.92 -23.06
CA VAL A 244 6.85 3.58 -21.75
C VAL A 244 6.07 4.89 -21.86
N TRP A 245 5.13 5.10 -20.94
CA TRP A 245 4.52 6.39 -20.65
C TRP A 245 5.11 6.99 -19.37
N ILE A 246 5.51 8.25 -19.44
CA ILE A 246 6.16 9.00 -18.36
C ILE A 246 5.38 10.30 -18.16
N GLY A 247 4.89 10.52 -16.93
CA GLY A 247 4.22 11.75 -16.53
C GLY A 247 5.18 12.93 -16.39
N SER A 248 4.64 14.12 -16.17
CA SER A 248 5.41 15.36 -16.06
C SER A 248 6.31 15.39 -14.82
N ASP A 249 7.35 16.21 -14.87
CA ASP A 249 8.32 16.44 -13.79
C ASP A 249 9.04 15.16 -13.30
N ALA A 250 8.96 14.05 -14.03
CA ALA A 250 9.62 12.81 -13.64
C ALA A 250 11.14 12.96 -13.74
N TYR A 251 11.87 12.26 -12.86
CA TYR A 251 13.33 12.24 -12.88
C TYR A 251 13.87 10.82 -13.03
N ILE A 252 14.47 10.53 -14.17
CA ILE A 252 15.01 9.21 -14.50
C ILE A 252 16.49 9.35 -14.82
N LYS A 253 17.34 8.65 -14.07
CA LYS A 253 18.80 8.70 -14.21
C LYS A 253 19.38 7.30 -14.15
N GLY A 254 20.19 6.93 -15.15
CA GLY A 254 21.03 5.74 -15.05
C GLY A 254 20.28 4.41 -15.07
N ALA A 255 19.01 4.38 -15.49
CA ALA A 255 18.24 3.15 -15.56
C ALA A 255 18.76 2.26 -16.70
N ASN A 256 18.96 0.97 -16.42
CA ASN A 256 19.47 0.01 -17.40
C ASN A 256 18.37 -0.43 -18.37
N LYS A 257 17.16 -0.65 -17.86
CA LYS A 257 16.04 -1.14 -18.66
C LYS A 257 14.70 -0.74 -18.06
N LEU A 258 13.94 0.04 -18.81
CA LEU A 258 12.55 0.38 -18.55
C LEU A 258 11.72 -0.15 -19.71
N LYS A 259 10.86 -1.15 -19.49
CA LYS A 259 10.10 -1.77 -20.58
C LYS A 259 8.65 -1.99 -20.23
N ASN A 260 7.75 -1.53 -21.08
CA ASN A 260 6.31 -1.71 -20.94
C ASN A 260 5.84 -1.19 -19.58
N LEU A 261 5.95 0.12 -19.37
CA LEU A 261 5.70 0.77 -18.09
C LEU A 261 4.77 1.98 -18.23
N THR A 262 4.01 2.24 -17.17
CA THR A 262 3.44 3.56 -16.91
C THR A 262 4.12 4.13 -15.66
N ILE A 263 4.72 5.31 -15.78
CA ILE A 263 5.40 6.04 -14.71
C ILE A 263 4.59 7.31 -14.44
N ASN A 264 3.72 7.27 -13.44
CA ASN A 264 2.94 8.43 -13.04
C ASN A 264 3.81 9.42 -12.27
N SER A 265 3.80 10.67 -12.70
CA SER A 265 4.53 11.80 -12.11
C SER A 265 3.83 13.09 -12.51
N GLY A 266 3.87 14.08 -11.63
CA GLY A 266 3.21 15.36 -11.84
C GLY A 266 3.02 16.12 -10.53
N PRO A 267 2.13 17.14 -10.51
CA PRO A 267 1.82 17.90 -9.31
C PRO A 267 1.24 17.05 -8.16
N GLU A 268 0.70 15.87 -8.45
CA GLU A 268 0.20 14.90 -7.48
C GLU A 268 1.34 14.18 -6.72
N GLY A 269 2.54 14.16 -7.28
CA GLY A 269 3.75 13.59 -6.68
C GLY A 269 4.81 13.23 -7.73
N ILE A 270 6.02 13.78 -7.55
CA ILE A 270 7.15 13.57 -8.46
C ILE A 270 7.76 12.18 -8.26
N SER A 271 7.77 11.38 -9.32
CA SER A 271 8.38 10.03 -9.31
C SER A 271 9.83 10.05 -9.79
N GLN A 272 10.66 9.22 -9.15
CA GLN A 272 12.09 9.18 -9.41
C GLN A 272 12.61 7.75 -9.59
N ILE A 273 13.40 7.53 -10.64
CA ILE A 273 14.07 6.26 -10.93
C ILE A 273 15.56 6.53 -11.09
N GLY A 274 16.36 5.88 -10.26
CA GLY A 274 17.82 6.02 -10.24
C GLY A 274 18.57 4.87 -10.89
N GLU A 275 19.86 4.85 -10.60
CA GLU A 275 20.85 4.09 -11.33
C GLU A 275 20.68 2.57 -11.19
N GLY A 276 20.97 1.85 -12.28
CA GLY A 276 21.03 0.39 -12.33
C GLY A 276 19.67 -0.32 -12.32
N CYS A 277 18.55 0.42 -12.33
CA CYS A 277 17.22 -0.18 -12.22
C CYS A 277 16.80 -0.93 -13.51
N GLU A 278 16.12 -2.06 -13.33
CA GLU A 278 15.54 -2.92 -14.37
C GLU A 278 14.06 -3.16 -14.07
N LEU A 279 13.16 -2.46 -14.78
CA LEU A 279 11.73 -2.46 -14.52
C LEU A 279 10.97 -2.92 -15.78
N VAL A 280 10.14 -3.97 -15.66
CA VAL A 280 9.47 -4.60 -16.80
C VAL A 280 8.00 -4.93 -16.48
N ASN A 281 7.08 -4.54 -17.36
CA ASN A 281 5.64 -4.83 -17.24
C ASN A 281 5.06 -4.32 -15.90
N GLY A 282 5.02 -3.02 -15.71
CA GLY A 282 4.63 -2.47 -14.41
C GLY A 282 4.08 -1.07 -14.43
N ILE A 283 3.46 -0.71 -13.32
CA ILE A 283 2.77 0.55 -13.13
C ILE A 283 3.31 1.19 -11.85
N ILE A 284 3.76 2.42 -11.97
CA ILE A 284 4.37 3.19 -10.89
C ILE A 284 3.46 4.37 -10.62
N GLY A 285 2.91 4.45 -9.41
CA GLY A 285 2.07 5.54 -8.94
C GLY A 285 2.87 6.82 -8.68
N PHE A 286 2.17 7.88 -8.30
CA PHE A 286 2.77 9.19 -8.04
C PHE A 286 3.71 9.18 -6.84
N GLY A 287 4.75 10.02 -6.86
CA GLY A 287 5.66 10.19 -5.73
C GLY A 287 6.56 8.99 -5.41
N CYS A 288 6.65 8.00 -6.32
CA CYS A 288 7.42 6.78 -6.07
C CYS A 288 8.93 7.02 -6.20
N ARG A 289 9.73 6.26 -5.44
CA ARG A 289 11.20 6.33 -5.47
C ARG A 289 11.82 4.96 -5.67
N ILE A 290 12.52 4.78 -6.79
CA ILE A 290 13.13 3.49 -7.17
C ILE A 290 14.61 3.71 -7.42
N PHE A 291 15.49 3.18 -6.57
CA PHE A 291 16.92 3.51 -6.61
C PHE A 291 17.85 2.33 -6.36
N TYR A 292 19.10 2.47 -6.81
CA TYR A 292 20.21 1.60 -6.43
C TYR A 292 20.03 0.14 -6.90
N GLY A 293 19.82 -0.08 -8.19
CA GLY A 293 19.86 -1.42 -8.78
C GLY A 293 18.61 -2.30 -8.57
N VAL A 294 17.45 -1.70 -8.35
CA VAL A 294 16.17 -2.43 -8.17
C VAL A 294 15.81 -3.24 -9.42
N LYS A 295 15.23 -4.43 -9.20
CA LYS A 295 14.65 -5.25 -10.27
C LYS A 295 13.18 -5.51 -10.02
N ALA A 296 12.31 -5.10 -10.94
CA ALA A 296 10.87 -5.33 -10.80
C ALA A 296 10.23 -5.86 -12.08
N VAL A 297 9.38 -6.88 -11.95
CA VAL A 297 8.75 -7.57 -13.08
C VAL A 297 7.30 -7.90 -12.77
N ARG A 298 6.35 -7.47 -13.61
CA ARG A 298 4.90 -7.70 -13.38
C ARG A 298 4.47 -7.16 -12.01
N PHE A 299 4.44 -5.84 -11.90
CA PHE A 299 4.27 -5.18 -10.60
C PHE A 299 3.39 -3.94 -10.67
N VAL A 300 2.80 -3.59 -9.53
CA VAL A 300 2.19 -2.29 -9.30
C VAL A 300 2.81 -1.69 -8.04
N MET A 301 3.28 -0.45 -8.14
CA MET A 301 3.69 0.38 -7.00
C MET A 301 2.66 1.48 -6.81
N ALA A 302 1.96 1.48 -5.68
CA ALA A 302 1.04 2.54 -5.32
C ALA A 302 1.78 3.81 -4.85
N SER A 303 1.06 4.92 -4.72
CA SER A 303 1.63 6.24 -4.49
C SER A 303 2.54 6.31 -3.26
N ASN A 304 3.60 7.11 -3.39
CA ASN A 304 4.61 7.38 -2.36
C ASN A 304 5.34 6.12 -1.84
N SER A 305 5.32 5.01 -2.60
CA SER A 305 6.07 3.81 -2.27
C SER A 305 7.53 3.86 -2.74
N GLN A 306 8.38 3.06 -2.11
CA GLN A 306 9.83 3.11 -2.32
C GLN A 306 10.42 1.71 -2.49
N LEU A 307 11.26 1.54 -3.51
CA LEU A 307 12.11 0.36 -3.72
C LEU A 307 13.57 0.82 -3.77
N LYS A 308 14.44 0.18 -2.98
CA LYS A 308 15.84 0.61 -2.90
C LYS A 308 16.82 -0.55 -2.81
N TYR A 309 18.07 -0.26 -3.12
CA TYR A 309 19.24 -1.07 -2.76
C TYR A 309 19.13 -2.54 -3.22
N GLY A 310 18.87 -2.75 -4.51
CA GLY A 310 18.81 -4.08 -5.10
C GLY A 310 17.54 -4.88 -4.78
N ALA A 311 16.51 -4.25 -4.19
CA ALA A 311 15.23 -4.91 -3.94
C ALA A 311 14.65 -5.54 -5.21
N ARG A 312 14.04 -6.72 -5.07
CA ARG A 312 13.33 -7.44 -6.12
C ARG A 312 11.85 -7.46 -5.84
N LEU A 313 11.04 -7.00 -6.80
CA LEU A 313 9.58 -7.01 -6.71
C LEU A 313 8.99 -7.72 -7.94
N ILE A 314 8.54 -8.96 -7.78
CA ILE A 314 8.10 -9.82 -8.88
C ILE A 314 6.66 -10.27 -8.64
N ASN A 315 5.78 -10.19 -9.65
CA ASN A 315 4.38 -10.61 -9.52
C ASN A 315 3.68 -10.01 -8.28
N SER A 316 3.92 -8.74 -7.97
CA SER A 316 3.56 -8.19 -6.67
C SER A 316 2.98 -6.78 -6.73
N TYR A 317 2.07 -6.50 -5.80
CA TYR A 317 1.50 -5.18 -5.57
C TYR A 317 2.08 -4.59 -4.28
N LEU A 318 2.73 -3.44 -4.39
CA LEU A 318 3.29 -2.69 -3.27
C LEU A 318 2.40 -1.50 -2.91
N GLY A 319 1.79 -1.54 -1.72
CA GLY A 319 0.86 -0.54 -1.23
C GLY A 319 1.44 0.85 -0.98
N ASN A 320 0.55 1.83 -0.81
CA ASN A 320 0.92 3.23 -0.62
C ASN A 320 1.84 3.41 0.59
N ASN A 321 2.77 4.36 0.50
CA ASN A 321 3.72 4.67 1.58
C ASN A 321 4.57 3.47 2.05
N ALA A 322 4.60 2.36 1.31
CA ALA A 322 5.40 1.21 1.66
C ALA A 322 6.85 1.40 1.21
N THR A 323 7.79 0.81 1.95
CA THR A 323 9.20 0.83 1.59
C THR A 323 9.82 -0.56 1.70
N ILE A 324 10.50 -0.97 0.63
CA ILE A 324 11.29 -2.19 0.57
C ILE A 324 12.72 -1.86 0.14
N SER A 325 13.71 -2.36 0.88
CA SER A 325 15.13 -2.22 0.58
C SER A 325 15.82 -3.58 0.70
N CYS A 326 16.73 -3.90 -0.23
CA CYS A 326 17.65 -5.05 -0.12
C CYS A 326 17.01 -6.45 0.05
N CYS A 327 15.77 -6.62 -0.40
CA CYS A 327 14.97 -7.83 -0.15
C CYS A 327 14.37 -8.38 -1.43
N GLU A 328 13.84 -9.60 -1.34
CA GLU A 328 13.16 -10.26 -2.44
C GLU A 328 11.69 -10.53 -2.07
N VAL A 329 10.80 -9.98 -2.90
CA VAL A 329 9.34 -10.09 -2.75
C VAL A 329 8.75 -10.67 -4.03
N LEU A 330 8.06 -11.80 -3.90
CA LEU A 330 7.41 -12.50 -5.00
C LEU A 330 5.95 -12.77 -4.69
N ASN A 331 5.11 -12.75 -5.72
CA ASN A 331 3.72 -13.21 -5.67
C ASN A 331 2.96 -12.70 -4.43
N SER A 332 3.08 -11.40 -4.15
CA SER A 332 2.61 -10.81 -2.88
C SER A 332 1.68 -9.61 -3.11
N LEU A 333 0.63 -9.53 -2.30
CA LEU A 333 -0.24 -8.36 -2.18
C LEU A 333 0.04 -7.68 -0.86
N ILE A 334 0.68 -6.51 -0.92
CA ILE A 334 1.11 -5.75 0.25
C ILE A 334 0.28 -4.47 0.34
N PHE A 335 -0.45 -4.32 1.44
CA PHE A 335 -1.24 -3.13 1.74
C PHE A 335 -0.35 -1.98 2.26
N PRO A 336 -0.90 -0.77 2.42
CA PRO A 336 -0.13 0.43 2.76
C PRO A 336 0.70 0.37 4.05
N ALA A 337 1.69 1.25 4.14
CA ALA A 337 2.57 1.44 5.30
C ALA A 337 3.34 0.17 5.71
N HIS A 338 3.77 -0.61 4.72
CA HIS A 338 4.66 -1.77 4.92
C HIS A 338 6.12 -1.33 4.96
N GLU A 339 6.89 -1.89 5.89
CA GLU A 339 8.29 -1.57 6.12
C GLU A 339 9.15 -2.84 6.04
N GLN A 340 10.14 -2.85 5.14
CA GLN A 340 11.09 -3.94 4.95
C GLN A 340 12.43 -3.37 4.49
N HIS A 341 13.23 -2.87 5.44
CA HIS A 341 14.39 -2.01 5.11
C HIS A 341 15.76 -2.67 5.29
N HIS A 342 15.80 -3.85 5.87
CA HIS A 342 17.06 -4.54 6.17
C HIS A 342 17.33 -5.61 5.12
N ASN A 343 18.61 -5.86 4.80
CA ASN A 343 19.00 -6.92 3.86
C ASN A 343 18.38 -8.27 4.23
N ASN A 344 18.29 -9.14 3.22
CA ASN A 344 18.17 -10.61 3.33
C ASN A 344 16.85 -11.19 3.87
N SER A 345 15.75 -10.44 3.82
CA SER A 345 14.42 -11.05 4.02
C SER A 345 13.76 -11.46 2.70
N PHE A 346 12.97 -12.53 2.79
CA PHE A 346 12.24 -13.15 1.68
C PHE A 346 10.75 -13.18 2.02
N LEU A 347 9.94 -12.59 1.14
CA LEU A 347 8.48 -12.57 1.28
C LEU A 347 7.85 -13.09 -0.01
N CYS A 348 7.37 -14.33 0.04
CA CYS A 348 6.71 -14.99 -1.08
C CYS A 348 5.29 -15.40 -0.69
N ALA A 349 4.40 -15.54 -1.70
CA ALA A 349 3.06 -16.10 -1.54
C ALA A 349 2.27 -15.50 -0.35
N ALA A 350 2.22 -14.17 -0.27
CA ALA A 350 1.68 -13.49 0.91
C ALA A 350 0.64 -12.41 0.59
N LEU A 351 -0.41 -12.38 1.41
CA LEU A 351 -1.25 -11.21 1.63
C LEU A 351 -0.88 -10.58 2.97
N VAL A 352 -0.24 -9.40 2.92
CA VAL A 352 0.14 -8.64 4.11
C VAL A 352 -0.72 -7.38 4.19
N MET A 353 -1.61 -7.31 5.18
CA MET A 353 -2.66 -6.30 5.27
C MET A 353 -2.20 -4.92 5.82
N GLY A 354 -0.90 -4.61 5.69
CA GLY A 354 -0.35 -3.27 5.87
C GLY A 354 0.10 -3.00 7.30
N GLN A 355 0.67 -1.81 7.53
CA GLN A 355 1.27 -1.41 8.82
C GLN A 355 2.27 -2.45 9.38
N SER A 356 2.83 -3.28 8.51
CA SER A 356 3.65 -4.44 8.88
C SER A 356 5.13 -4.06 8.87
N ASN A 357 5.92 -4.80 9.63
CA ASN A 357 7.36 -4.65 9.64
C ASN A 357 8.04 -6.01 9.45
N ILE A 358 8.68 -6.23 8.30
CA ILE A 358 9.39 -7.48 7.99
C ILE A 358 10.90 -7.22 8.15
N PRO A 359 11.53 -7.78 9.18
CA PRO A 359 12.93 -7.49 9.48
C PRO A 359 13.88 -8.45 8.77
N ALA A 360 15.19 -8.23 8.95
CA ALA A 360 16.24 -9.06 8.37
C ALA A 360 16.08 -10.56 8.69
N GLY A 361 16.38 -11.39 7.70
CA GLY A 361 16.44 -12.84 7.79
C GLY A 361 15.07 -13.51 7.86
N ALA A 362 13.97 -12.75 7.91
CA ALA A 362 12.64 -13.32 7.86
C ALA A 362 12.44 -14.02 6.50
N THR A 363 12.06 -15.30 6.53
CA THR A 363 11.81 -16.13 5.34
C THR A 363 10.36 -16.59 5.39
N ILE A 364 9.49 -15.97 4.60
CA ILE A 364 8.05 -16.10 4.71
C ILE A 364 7.47 -16.61 3.39
N GLY A 365 6.65 -17.66 3.47
CA GLY A 365 5.95 -18.29 2.35
C GLY A 365 6.79 -19.34 1.61
N SER A 366 8.12 -19.21 1.60
CA SER A 366 8.99 -20.13 0.86
C SER A 366 9.20 -21.46 1.55
N ASN A 367 8.71 -22.55 0.93
CA ASN A 367 8.90 -23.90 1.44
C ASN A 367 9.78 -24.79 0.57
N HIS A 368 9.92 -24.48 -0.74
CA HIS A 368 10.73 -25.23 -1.71
C HIS A 368 10.67 -26.77 -1.53
N ASN A 369 9.51 -27.30 -1.13
CA ASN A 369 9.40 -28.71 -0.74
C ASN A 369 9.23 -29.65 -1.95
N SER A 370 9.32 -29.12 -3.17
CA SER A 370 9.24 -29.81 -4.48
C SER A 370 7.92 -30.52 -4.78
N ARG A 371 6.95 -30.52 -3.86
CA ARG A 371 5.71 -31.31 -3.96
C ARG A 371 4.49 -30.44 -4.31
N ALA A 372 4.51 -29.17 -3.93
CA ALA A 372 3.47 -28.19 -4.24
C ALA A 372 4.08 -26.78 -4.34
N ALA A 373 3.28 -25.81 -4.79
CA ALA A 373 3.63 -24.39 -4.70
C ALA A 373 3.84 -23.95 -3.23
N ASP A 374 4.52 -22.83 -3.05
CA ASP A 374 4.74 -22.23 -1.72
C ASP A 374 3.43 -22.00 -0.94
N GLY A 375 3.55 -22.00 0.39
CA GLY A 375 2.40 -21.86 1.29
C GLY A 375 1.88 -20.43 1.35
N GLU A 376 0.57 -20.24 1.24
CA GLU A 376 -0.07 -18.93 1.26
C GLU A 376 -0.13 -18.36 2.69
N ILE A 377 0.47 -17.20 2.89
CA ILE A 377 0.47 -16.48 4.17
C ILE A 377 -0.55 -15.34 4.14
N VAL A 378 -1.44 -15.28 5.13
CA VAL A 378 -2.39 -14.18 5.32
C VAL A 378 -2.14 -13.51 6.66
N ALA A 379 -1.55 -12.32 6.62
CA ALA A 379 -1.17 -11.57 7.80
C ALA A 379 -2.03 -10.31 7.95
N GLY A 380 -2.70 -10.18 9.10
CA GLY A 380 -3.42 -8.97 9.49
C GLY A 380 -2.50 -7.74 9.58
N ARG A 381 -3.11 -6.55 9.68
CA ARG A 381 -2.32 -5.31 9.74
C ARG A 381 -1.50 -5.26 11.02
N GLY A 382 -0.31 -4.66 10.98
CA GLY A 382 0.58 -4.63 12.15
C GLY A 382 1.39 -5.92 12.36
N PHE A 383 1.35 -6.87 11.41
CA PHE A 383 2.13 -8.09 11.50
C PHE A 383 3.64 -7.81 11.57
N TRP A 384 4.30 -8.43 12.54
CA TRP A 384 5.71 -8.21 12.82
C TRP A 384 6.40 -9.53 13.20
N PRO A 385 6.89 -10.30 12.21
CA PRO A 385 7.78 -11.41 12.49
C PRO A 385 9.11 -10.86 13.01
N GLY A 386 9.66 -11.45 14.07
CA GLY A 386 10.98 -11.11 14.58
C GLY A 386 12.08 -11.43 13.57
N LEU A 387 13.32 -11.04 13.90
CA LEU A 387 14.50 -11.37 13.08
C LEU A 387 14.60 -12.87 12.86
N CYS A 388 14.96 -13.28 11.65
CA CYS A 388 15.19 -14.69 11.30
C CYS A 388 14.00 -15.63 11.57
N VAL A 389 12.76 -15.13 11.52
CA VAL A 389 11.57 -15.99 11.55
C VAL A 389 11.44 -16.75 10.24
N SER A 390 11.19 -18.06 10.30
CA SER A 390 10.84 -18.87 9.13
C SER A 390 9.37 -19.30 9.20
N LEU A 391 8.60 -19.01 8.14
CA LEU A 391 7.23 -19.46 7.91
C LEU A 391 7.15 -20.14 6.54
N LYS A 392 6.85 -21.45 6.50
CA LYS A 392 6.87 -22.24 5.25
C LYS A 392 5.48 -22.68 4.79
N HIS A 393 4.55 -22.82 5.71
CA HIS A 393 3.26 -23.44 5.45
C HIS A 393 2.14 -22.42 5.45
N ASN A 394 1.01 -22.78 4.84
CA ASN A 394 -0.20 -21.97 4.85
C ASN A 394 -0.49 -21.49 6.27
N SER A 395 -0.51 -20.18 6.48
CA SER A 395 -0.65 -19.63 7.82
C SER A 395 -1.46 -18.34 7.81
N LYS A 396 -2.19 -18.12 8.89
CA LYS A 396 -3.04 -16.95 9.10
C LYS A 396 -2.78 -16.32 10.45
N PHE A 397 -2.66 -15.00 10.48
CA PHE A 397 -2.41 -14.22 11.69
C PHE A 397 -3.38 -13.06 11.81
N ALA A 398 -3.96 -12.88 13.00
CA ALA A 398 -4.75 -11.70 13.37
C ALA A 398 -3.89 -10.43 13.41
N SER A 399 -4.55 -9.28 13.50
CA SER A 399 -3.87 -7.98 13.49
C SER A 399 -2.91 -7.82 14.67
N PHE A 400 -1.80 -7.15 14.43
CA PHE A 400 -0.75 -6.87 15.41
C PHE A 400 -0.17 -8.14 16.07
N THR A 401 -0.10 -9.25 15.32
CA THR A 401 0.63 -10.45 15.76
C THR A 401 2.14 -10.25 15.58
N ILE A 402 2.90 -10.45 16.66
CA ILE A 402 4.36 -10.57 16.64
C ILE A 402 4.73 -12.04 16.72
N LEU A 403 5.71 -12.47 15.91
CA LEU A 403 6.35 -13.77 16.07
C LEU A 403 7.74 -13.58 16.67
N ALA A 404 8.06 -14.27 17.77
CA ALA A 404 9.43 -14.35 18.25
C ALA A 404 10.30 -15.09 17.23
N LYS A 405 11.61 -14.79 17.22
CA LYS A 405 12.60 -15.49 16.39
C LYS A 405 12.50 -17.00 16.62
N ALA A 406 12.11 -17.73 15.58
CA ALA A 406 12.05 -19.19 15.56
C ALA A 406 11.76 -19.70 14.14
N ASP A 407 11.96 -21.00 13.95
CA ASP A 407 11.48 -21.74 12.78
C ASP A 407 10.09 -22.31 13.10
N TYR A 408 9.03 -21.74 12.52
CA TYR A 408 7.69 -22.27 12.65
C TYR A 408 7.43 -23.25 11.51
N SER A 409 7.67 -24.53 11.83
CA SER A 409 7.70 -25.62 10.85
C SER A 409 6.32 -26.15 10.45
N TYR A 410 5.23 -25.58 10.98
CA TYR A 410 3.87 -26.09 10.79
C TYR A 410 2.90 -24.97 10.38
N GLU A 411 1.74 -25.33 9.83
CA GLU A 411 0.65 -24.39 9.56
C GLU A 411 0.19 -23.73 10.86
N LEU A 412 0.09 -22.40 10.86
CA LEU A 412 -0.39 -21.62 12.00
C LEU A 412 -1.69 -20.90 11.67
N ASN A 413 -2.65 -20.94 12.58
CA ASN A 413 -3.85 -20.12 12.55
C ASN A 413 -3.98 -19.41 13.90
N ILE A 414 -3.49 -18.17 13.97
CA ILE A 414 -3.46 -17.39 15.22
C ILE A 414 -4.53 -16.28 15.15
N PRO A 415 -5.76 -16.53 15.64
CA PRO A 415 -6.89 -15.60 15.54
C PRO A 415 -6.95 -14.57 16.67
N ILE A 416 -5.92 -14.46 17.52
CA ILE A 416 -5.90 -13.54 18.66
C ILE A 416 -5.05 -12.31 18.34
N PRO A 417 -5.62 -11.08 18.33
CA PRO A 417 -4.88 -9.89 17.97
C PRO A 417 -3.93 -9.44 19.08
N PHE A 418 -3.00 -8.56 18.73
CA PHE A 418 -2.01 -7.99 19.64
C PHE A 418 -1.14 -9.02 20.38
N SER A 419 -1.00 -10.21 19.80
CA SER A 419 -0.34 -11.34 20.45
C SER A 419 1.16 -11.37 20.16
N LEU A 420 1.94 -11.87 21.13
CA LEU A 420 3.26 -12.46 20.86
C LEU A 420 3.10 -13.97 20.75
N VAL A 421 3.61 -14.55 19.67
CA VAL A 421 3.70 -16.00 19.46
C VAL A 421 5.17 -16.40 19.56
N SER A 422 5.47 -17.46 20.28
CA SER A 422 6.83 -17.99 20.44
C SER A 422 6.84 -19.50 20.59
N ILE A 423 7.99 -20.13 20.40
CA ILE A 423 8.19 -21.54 20.71
C ILE A 423 8.95 -21.62 22.04
N ASP A 424 8.39 -22.32 23.02
CA ASP A 424 9.11 -22.74 24.23
C ASP A 424 9.85 -24.04 23.90
N SER A 425 11.12 -23.93 23.55
CA SER A 425 11.95 -25.08 23.15
C SER A 425 12.16 -26.10 24.28
N SER A 426 12.02 -25.69 25.55
CA SER A 426 12.25 -26.58 26.70
C SER A 426 11.08 -27.53 26.93
N LYS A 427 9.87 -27.08 26.60
CA LYS A 427 8.62 -27.84 26.76
C LYS A 427 8.02 -28.31 25.44
N ASP A 428 8.62 -27.91 24.32
CA ASP A 428 8.07 -28.02 22.97
C ASP A 428 6.63 -27.49 22.90
N PHE A 429 6.40 -26.25 23.37
CA PHE A 429 5.07 -25.62 23.28
C PHE A 429 5.09 -24.48 22.27
N LEU A 430 4.00 -24.38 21.49
CA LEU A 430 3.66 -23.09 20.89
C LEU A 430 3.03 -22.23 21.98
N THR A 431 3.63 -21.08 22.28
CA THR A 431 3.15 -20.16 23.29
C THR A 431 2.49 -18.96 22.61
N VAL A 432 1.28 -18.61 23.03
CA VAL A 432 0.58 -17.40 22.61
C VAL A 432 0.34 -16.51 23.82
N MET A 433 0.83 -15.28 23.77
CA MET A 433 0.61 -14.25 24.78
C MET A 433 -0.23 -13.12 24.17
N PRO A 434 -1.56 -13.13 24.38
CA PRO A 434 -2.43 -12.05 23.93
C PRO A 434 -2.10 -10.71 24.65
N GLY A 435 -2.47 -9.59 24.03
CA GLY A 435 -2.28 -8.27 24.64
C GLY A 435 -0.82 -7.87 24.89
N TYR A 436 0.15 -8.57 24.31
CA TYR A 436 1.58 -8.34 24.49
C TYR A 436 1.96 -6.88 24.23
N TRP A 437 1.42 -6.28 23.17
CA TRP A 437 1.69 -4.88 22.85
C TRP A 437 1.29 -3.94 23.98
N PHE A 438 0.09 -4.11 24.53
CA PHE A 438 -0.43 -3.28 25.60
C PHE A 438 0.38 -3.44 26.89
N MET A 439 0.78 -4.67 27.21
CA MET A 439 1.55 -4.98 28.42
C MET A 439 3.01 -4.52 28.34
N TYR A 440 3.67 -4.74 27.20
CA TYR A 440 5.12 -4.72 27.12
C TYR A 440 5.70 -3.74 26.10
N ASN A 441 4.93 -3.30 25.10
CA ASN A 441 5.45 -2.47 24.01
C ASN A 441 4.45 -1.38 23.52
N MET A 442 3.78 -0.72 24.47
CA MET A 442 2.80 0.33 24.14
C MET A 442 3.46 1.51 23.41
N TYR A 443 4.74 1.79 23.70
CA TYR A 443 5.53 2.83 23.03
C TYR A 443 5.59 2.61 21.52
N ALA A 444 5.99 1.42 21.05
CA ALA A 444 6.11 1.17 19.63
C ALA A 444 4.75 1.11 18.94
N LEU A 445 3.72 0.54 19.59
CA LEU A 445 2.36 0.49 19.06
C LEU A 445 1.83 1.92 18.77
N ALA A 446 1.87 2.80 19.77
CA ALA A 446 1.38 4.17 19.64
C ALA A 446 2.25 5.03 18.70
N ARG A 447 3.58 4.89 18.77
CA ARG A 447 4.50 5.63 17.92
C ARG A 447 4.34 5.26 16.45
N ASN A 448 4.13 3.99 16.13
CA ASN A 448 4.00 3.54 14.76
C ASN A 448 2.70 4.07 14.13
N ALA A 449 1.56 3.98 14.83
CA ALA A 449 0.30 4.57 14.36
C ALA A 449 0.44 6.07 14.03
N TRP A 450 1.10 6.85 14.91
CA TRP A 450 1.40 8.26 14.65
C TRP A 450 2.32 8.44 13.43
N LYS A 451 3.42 7.68 13.36
CA LYS A 451 4.39 7.76 12.26
C LYS A 451 3.78 7.45 10.90
N TYR A 452 2.86 6.49 10.81
CA TYR A 452 2.23 6.15 9.54
C TYR A 452 1.43 7.33 9.00
N GLY A 453 0.66 8.00 9.87
CA GLY A 453 -0.03 9.25 9.51
C GLY A 453 0.92 10.36 9.09
N ASP A 454 2.01 10.58 9.84
CA ASP A 454 2.99 11.63 9.49
C ASP A 454 3.74 11.33 8.18
N ARG A 455 4.02 10.05 7.89
CA ARG A 455 4.72 9.64 6.66
C ARG A 455 3.85 9.68 5.41
N ASP A 456 2.52 9.68 5.56
CA ASP A 456 1.62 9.77 4.43
C ASP A 456 1.65 11.18 3.83
N LYS A 457 2.47 11.34 2.78
CA LYS A 457 2.65 12.62 2.07
C LYS A 457 1.96 12.62 0.70
N ARG A 458 0.95 11.77 0.51
CA ARG A 458 0.15 11.76 -0.72
C ARG A 458 -0.65 13.06 -0.82
N ILE A 459 -0.63 13.70 -1.99
CA ILE A 459 -1.37 14.95 -2.24
C ILE A 459 -2.85 14.65 -2.46
N GLN A 460 -3.16 13.57 -3.19
CA GLN A 460 -4.52 13.10 -3.46
C GLN A 460 -4.71 11.69 -2.85
N PRO A 461 -5.26 11.59 -1.64
CA PRO A 461 -5.49 10.29 -0.99
C PRO A 461 -6.80 9.64 -1.47
N ILE A 462 -6.85 9.19 -2.74
CA ILE A 462 -8.00 8.52 -3.40
C ILE A 462 -8.49 7.27 -2.64
N GLN A 463 -7.69 6.75 -1.71
CA GLN A 463 -8.14 5.76 -0.74
C GLN A 463 -7.78 6.18 0.69
N ASN A 464 -8.81 6.31 1.53
CA ASN A 464 -8.68 6.63 2.95
C ASN A 464 -8.08 5.45 3.73
N MET A 465 -7.03 5.69 4.50
CA MET A 465 -6.32 4.66 5.26
C MET A 465 -6.62 4.79 6.75
N GLU A 466 -6.84 3.66 7.42
CA GLU A 466 -6.95 3.61 8.88
C GLU A 466 -5.60 3.21 9.48
N TYR A 467 -4.96 4.12 10.22
CA TYR A 467 -3.68 3.91 10.89
C TYR A 467 -3.80 3.64 12.40
N ASP A 468 -4.98 3.84 13.00
CA ASP A 468 -5.20 3.60 14.42
C ASP A 468 -5.22 2.09 14.71
N TYR A 469 -4.46 1.65 15.71
CA TYR A 469 -4.44 0.26 16.14
C TYR A 469 -5.75 -0.16 16.82
N LEU A 470 -6.53 0.77 17.39
CA LEU A 470 -7.91 0.53 17.84
C LEU A 470 -8.89 1.02 16.77
N ALA A 471 -9.29 0.10 15.89
CA ALA A 471 -10.28 0.37 14.87
C ALA A 471 -11.30 -0.78 14.81
N PRO A 472 -12.37 -0.65 14.02
CA PRO A 472 -13.44 -1.64 14.04
C PRO A 472 -13.01 -3.08 13.80
N ASP A 473 -12.02 -3.32 12.93
CA ASP A 473 -11.47 -4.65 12.67
C ASP A 473 -10.79 -5.26 13.91
N THR A 474 -9.88 -4.54 14.55
CA THR A 474 -9.14 -5.03 15.72
C THR A 474 -10.01 -5.14 16.96
N VAL A 475 -11.00 -4.26 17.11
CA VAL A 475 -11.99 -4.34 18.20
C VAL A 475 -12.86 -5.58 18.04
N ASN A 476 -13.27 -5.91 16.82
CA ASN A 476 -13.97 -7.16 16.53
C ASN A 476 -13.11 -8.38 16.88
N GLU A 477 -11.85 -8.38 16.46
CA GLU A 477 -10.89 -9.45 16.79
C GLU A 477 -10.69 -9.57 18.32
N MET A 478 -10.71 -8.48 19.08
CA MET A 478 -10.63 -8.53 20.55
C MET A 478 -11.87 -9.17 21.19
N PHE A 479 -13.08 -8.87 20.70
CA PHE A 479 -14.30 -9.55 21.19
C PHE A 479 -14.27 -11.05 20.90
N ASP A 480 -13.84 -11.44 19.71
CA ASP A 480 -13.72 -12.86 19.35
C ASP A 480 -12.62 -13.55 20.17
N ALA A 481 -11.52 -12.85 20.43
CA ALA A 481 -10.48 -13.32 21.34
C ALA A 481 -11.00 -13.53 22.76
N MET A 482 -11.76 -12.60 23.32
CA MET A 482 -12.36 -12.76 24.65
C MET A 482 -13.21 -14.03 24.73
N LYS A 483 -14.06 -14.32 23.73
CA LYS A 483 -14.84 -15.57 23.67
C LYS A 483 -13.97 -16.83 23.63
N MET A 484 -12.86 -16.79 22.90
CA MET A 484 -11.89 -17.89 22.87
C MET A 484 -11.21 -18.08 24.23
N LEU A 485 -10.81 -16.99 24.90
CA LEU A 485 -10.23 -17.05 26.25
C LEU A 485 -11.23 -17.59 27.28
N GLU A 486 -12.50 -17.19 27.21
CA GLU A 486 -13.58 -17.75 28.02
C GLU A 486 -13.71 -19.27 27.80
N LEU A 487 -13.78 -19.73 26.53
CA LEU A 487 -13.87 -21.14 26.20
C LEU A 487 -12.68 -21.95 26.73
N PHE A 488 -11.46 -21.52 26.43
CA PHE A 488 -10.25 -22.26 26.79
C PHE A 488 -10.01 -22.27 28.30
N THR A 489 -10.34 -21.19 29.01
CA THR A 489 -10.25 -21.14 30.48
C THR A 489 -11.24 -22.13 31.11
N GLY A 490 -12.49 -22.16 30.63
CA GLY A 490 -13.49 -23.10 31.15
C GLY A 490 -13.14 -24.56 30.90
N ARG A 491 -12.62 -24.87 29.70
CA ARG A 491 -12.11 -26.21 29.38
C ARG A 491 -10.96 -26.61 30.30
N ALA A 492 -10.00 -25.72 30.53
CA ALA A 492 -8.89 -25.98 31.43
C ALA A 492 -9.37 -26.23 32.87
N PHE A 493 -10.35 -25.44 33.34
CA PHE A 493 -10.99 -25.65 34.64
C PHE A 493 -11.65 -27.04 34.74
N TYR A 494 -12.53 -27.39 33.80
CA TYR A 494 -13.24 -28.67 33.85
C TYR A 494 -12.31 -29.86 33.67
N LYS A 495 -11.26 -29.74 32.86
CA LYS A 495 -10.25 -30.78 32.71
C LYS A 495 -9.46 -31.02 34.01
N LYS A 496 -9.24 -29.98 34.82
CA LYS A 496 -8.60 -30.10 36.13
C LYS A 496 -9.52 -30.77 37.15
N GLU A 497 -10.80 -30.40 37.19
CA GLU A 497 -11.78 -30.92 38.14
C GLU A 497 -12.30 -32.33 37.78
N ASN A 498 -12.53 -32.60 36.49
CA ASN A 498 -13.14 -33.82 35.98
C ASN A 498 -12.44 -34.28 34.68
N PRO A 499 -11.27 -34.93 34.77
CA PRO A 499 -10.44 -35.26 33.59
C PRO A 499 -11.13 -36.14 32.54
N ASP A 500 -12.06 -37.00 32.96
CA ASP A 500 -12.69 -38.02 32.11
C ASP A 500 -14.03 -37.56 31.50
N THR A 501 -14.52 -36.37 31.87
CA THR A 501 -15.85 -35.90 31.46
C THR A 501 -15.73 -34.86 30.35
N SER A 502 -16.30 -35.16 29.18
CA SER A 502 -16.45 -34.17 28.12
C SER A 502 -17.57 -33.19 28.48
N ILE A 503 -17.21 -31.92 28.66
CA ILE A 503 -18.16 -30.81 28.88
C ILE A 503 -18.37 -30.08 27.55
N ASN A 504 -19.62 -29.70 27.28
CA ASN A 504 -19.94 -28.96 26.06
C ASN A 504 -19.27 -27.56 26.06
N ASN A 505 -19.08 -26.99 24.86
CA ASN A 505 -18.39 -25.70 24.72
C ASN A 505 -19.12 -24.54 25.39
N ASP A 506 -20.45 -24.54 25.40
CA ASP A 506 -21.24 -23.44 25.98
C ASP A 506 -21.05 -23.33 27.49
N ASP A 507 -21.04 -24.46 28.19
CA ASP A 507 -20.82 -24.50 29.63
C ASP A 507 -19.37 -24.18 29.99
N CYS A 508 -18.41 -24.59 29.15
CA CYS A 508 -17.02 -24.14 29.27
C CYS A 508 -16.92 -22.61 29.13
N SER A 509 -17.51 -22.03 28.09
CA SER A 509 -17.50 -20.57 27.89
C SER A 509 -18.14 -19.82 29.06
N LYS A 510 -19.30 -20.29 29.57
CA LYS A 510 -19.93 -19.68 30.77
C LYS A 510 -19.02 -19.74 31.98
N LYS A 511 -18.41 -20.89 32.25
CA LYS A 511 -17.53 -21.08 33.41
C LYS A 511 -16.28 -20.23 33.29
N GLY A 512 -15.60 -20.24 32.14
CA GLY A 512 -14.42 -19.41 31.93
C GLY A 512 -14.73 -17.91 32.01
N LYS A 513 -15.86 -17.46 31.46
CA LYS A 513 -16.34 -16.08 31.63
C LYS A 513 -16.53 -15.71 33.10
N GLN A 514 -17.15 -16.58 33.89
CA GLN A 514 -17.33 -16.37 35.32
C GLN A 514 -15.98 -16.21 36.02
N LEU A 515 -15.04 -17.13 35.77
CA LEU A 515 -13.70 -17.11 36.38
C LEU A 515 -12.95 -15.82 36.01
N LEU A 516 -12.92 -15.48 34.71
CA LEU A 516 -12.19 -14.31 34.20
C LEU A 516 -12.77 -12.98 34.68
N LYS A 517 -14.11 -12.87 34.76
CA LYS A 517 -14.77 -11.66 35.29
C LYS A 517 -14.52 -11.48 36.79
N ASN A 518 -14.36 -12.56 37.53
CA ASN A 518 -14.12 -12.52 38.97
C ASN A 518 -12.64 -12.39 39.34
N ASN A 519 -11.71 -12.43 38.36
CA ASN A 519 -10.28 -12.57 38.60
C ASN A 519 -9.96 -13.73 39.55
N ASP A 520 -10.58 -14.88 39.30
CA ASP A 520 -10.46 -16.05 40.18
C ASP A 520 -9.01 -16.57 40.20
N ALA A 521 -8.46 -16.74 41.41
CA ALA A 521 -7.07 -17.16 41.61
C ALA A 521 -6.77 -18.54 41.01
N ILE A 522 -7.81 -19.39 40.82
CA ILE A 522 -7.63 -20.72 40.22
C ILE A 522 -7.03 -20.64 38.81
N ILE A 523 -7.24 -19.52 38.09
CA ILE A 523 -6.75 -19.34 36.71
C ILE A 523 -5.23 -19.44 36.63
N ASP A 524 -4.50 -18.95 37.64
CA ASP A 524 -3.04 -19.01 37.68
C ASP A 524 -2.52 -20.46 37.80
N GLU A 525 -3.37 -21.40 38.20
CA GLU A 525 -3.06 -22.83 38.29
C GLU A 525 -3.52 -23.63 37.07
N LEU A 526 -4.16 -23.00 36.07
CA LEU A 526 -4.69 -23.68 34.89
C LEU A 526 -3.67 -23.67 33.73
N GLU A 527 -3.44 -24.83 33.12
CA GLU A 527 -2.80 -24.92 31.81
C GLU A 527 -3.86 -24.68 30.71
N ILE A 528 -3.94 -23.44 30.23
CA ILE A 528 -4.94 -23.03 29.24
C ILE A 528 -4.44 -23.37 27.82
N LEU A 529 -5.07 -24.37 27.21
CA LEU A 529 -4.68 -24.89 25.89
C LEU A 529 -5.57 -24.36 24.77
N ALA A 530 -4.95 -23.90 23.69
CA ALA A 530 -5.63 -23.53 22.45
C ALA A 530 -5.64 -24.71 21.47
N GLU A 531 -6.82 -25.04 20.95
CA GLU A 531 -6.97 -26.05 19.91
C GLU A 531 -7.03 -25.41 18.52
N GLY A 532 -6.41 -26.05 17.52
CA GLY A 532 -6.48 -25.62 16.12
C GLY A 532 -5.61 -24.40 15.76
N PHE A 533 -4.74 -23.95 16.68
CA PHE A 533 -3.82 -22.83 16.42
C PHE A 533 -2.57 -23.24 15.65
N GLU A 534 -2.21 -24.52 15.72
CA GLU A 534 -1.10 -25.12 15.00
C GLU A 534 -1.47 -26.52 14.53
N ASN A 535 -1.07 -26.86 13.31
CA ASN A 535 -1.22 -28.20 12.78
C ASN A 535 -0.08 -29.13 13.24
N HIS A 536 0.03 -29.32 14.56
CA HIS A 536 1.03 -30.19 15.16
C HIS A 536 0.49 -30.85 16.44
N LYS A 537 1.14 -31.93 16.88
CA LYS A 537 0.76 -32.67 18.11
C LYS A 537 1.17 -31.94 19.39
N ARG A 538 2.08 -30.98 19.30
CA ARG A 538 2.57 -30.25 20.46
C ARG A 538 1.47 -29.35 21.03
N LYS A 539 1.56 -29.07 22.32
CA LYS A 539 0.57 -28.21 22.97
C LYS A 539 0.73 -26.77 22.48
N THR A 540 -0.40 -26.10 22.24
CA THR A 540 -0.44 -24.65 22.17
C THR A 540 -0.97 -24.09 23.49
N VAL A 541 -0.14 -23.33 24.20
CA VAL A 541 -0.45 -22.78 25.52
C VAL A 541 -0.72 -21.28 25.40
N ILE A 542 -1.83 -20.83 25.99
CA ILE A 542 -2.09 -19.39 26.15
C ILE A 542 -1.65 -18.96 27.54
N ILE A 543 -0.79 -17.95 27.60
CA ILE A 543 -0.29 -17.39 28.85
C ILE A 543 -0.82 -15.98 29.09
N LYS A 544 -0.78 -15.53 30.36
CA LYS A 544 -1.29 -14.22 30.79
C LYS A 544 -2.77 -14.00 30.45
N VAL A 545 -3.59 -15.05 30.52
CA VAL A 545 -4.98 -15.02 30.09
C VAL A 545 -5.80 -14.00 30.87
N GLN A 546 -5.71 -13.98 32.21
CA GLN A 546 -6.43 -13.02 33.04
C GLN A 546 -6.05 -11.57 32.70
N GLN A 547 -4.74 -11.28 32.63
CA GLN A 547 -4.27 -9.93 32.31
C GLN A 547 -4.71 -9.50 30.91
N SER A 548 -4.68 -10.42 29.95
CA SER A 548 -5.09 -10.17 28.56
C SER A 548 -6.58 -9.87 28.45
N TYR A 549 -7.41 -10.65 29.14
CA TYR A 549 -8.85 -10.48 29.14
C TYR A 549 -9.24 -9.11 29.72
N ASN A 550 -8.62 -8.72 30.84
CA ASN A 550 -8.82 -7.41 31.46
C ASN A 550 -8.37 -6.27 30.53
N LEU A 551 -7.24 -6.43 29.83
CA LEU A 551 -6.76 -5.42 28.88
C LEU A 551 -7.66 -5.30 27.65
N PHE A 552 -8.17 -6.40 27.08
CA PHE A 552 -9.13 -6.32 25.99
C PHE A 552 -10.41 -5.61 26.43
N GLU A 553 -10.95 -5.92 27.61
CA GLU A 553 -12.10 -5.20 28.16
C GLU A 553 -11.80 -3.70 28.35
N GLN A 554 -10.64 -3.36 28.91
CA GLN A 554 -10.22 -1.98 29.11
C GLN A 554 -10.08 -1.22 27.77
N MET A 555 -9.43 -1.83 26.77
CA MET A 555 -9.15 -1.18 25.49
C MET A 555 -10.41 -1.07 24.60
N ILE A 556 -11.32 -2.05 24.66
CA ILE A 556 -12.65 -1.95 24.03
C ILE A 556 -13.45 -0.83 24.68
N THR A 557 -13.44 -0.75 26.02
CA THR A 557 -14.12 0.32 26.76
C THR A 557 -13.54 1.68 26.39
N TYR A 558 -12.21 1.82 26.33
CA TYR A 558 -11.52 3.04 25.93
C TYR A 558 -11.90 3.48 24.50
N TYR A 559 -11.91 2.55 23.55
CA TYR A 559 -12.34 2.81 22.17
C TYR A 559 -13.78 3.37 22.14
N GLY A 560 -14.71 2.69 22.80
CA GLY A 560 -16.08 3.13 22.91
C GLY A 560 -16.25 4.49 23.59
N ALA A 561 -15.59 4.69 24.73
CA ALA A 561 -15.66 5.90 25.53
C ALA A 561 -15.06 7.12 24.80
N LEU A 562 -13.96 6.94 24.08
CA LEU A 562 -13.33 7.98 23.28
C LEU A 562 -14.27 8.48 22.18
N HIS A 563 -14.92 7.56 21.47
CA HIS A 563 -15.88 7.91 20.43
C HIS A 563 -17.16 8.53 21.00
N LEU A 564 -17.64 8.07 22.16
CA LEU A 564 -18.73 8.73 22.88
C LEU A 564 -18.36 10.17 23.27
N PHE A 565 -17.16 10.38 23.81
CA PHE A 565 -16.69 11.71 24.17
C PHE A 565 -16.59 12.64 22.95
N ASN A 566 -16.05 12.14 21.82
CA ASN A 566 -15.97 12.92 20.58
C ASN A 566 -17.37 13.28 20.06
N LEU A 567 -18.32 12.33 20.09
CA LEU A 567 -19.71 12.55 19.69
C LEU A 567 -20.38 13.64 20.55
N ILE A 568 -20.17 13.61 21.87
CA ILE A 568 -20.67 14.64 22.82
C ILE A 568 -20.11 16.01 22.44
N LYS A 569 -18.80 16.08 22.15
CA LYS A 569 -18.10 17.32 21.79
C LYS A 569 -18.57 17.88 20.45
N GLU A 570 -18.65 17.05 19.41
CA GLU A 570 -19.06 17.46 18.06
C GLU A 570 -20.48 17.99 18.03
N ASN A 571 -21.38 17.45 18.86
CA ASN A 571 -22.77 17.88 18.94
C ASN A 571 -23.03 18.90 20.06
N ASN A 572 -22.01 19.35 20.78
CA ASN A 572 -22.14 20.25 21.93
C ASN A 572 -23.18 19.79 22.97
N ALA A 573 -23.31 18.49 23.20
CA ALA A 573 -24.29 17.96 24.14
C ALA A 573 -23.91 18.35 25.58
N THR A 574 -24.78 19.13 26.24
CA THR A 574 -24.55 19.67 27.59
C THR A 574 -25.34 18.97 28.69
N SER A 575 -26.35 18.17 28.32
CA SER A 575 -27.16 17.37 29.25
C SER A 575 -27.18 15.89 28.83
N PHE A 576 -27.59 15.02 29.74
CA PHE A 576 -27.73 13.60 29.48
C PHE A 576 -28.79 13.29 28.40
N GLU A 577 -29.88 14.05 28.40
CA GLU A 577 -30.94 13.99 27.40
C GLU A 577 -30.36 14.33 26.01
N ALA A 578 -29.55 15.38 25.92
CA ALA A 578 -28.88 15.75 24.66
C ALA A 578 -27.91 14.67 24.19
N VAL A 579 -27.20 13.98 25.11
CA VAL A 579 -26.37 12.82 24.72
C VAL A 579 -27.23 11.71 24.13
N LYS A 580 -28.37 11.39 24.75
CA LYS A 580 -29.29 10.34 24.26
C LYS A 580 -29.86 10.65 22.88
N GLU A 581 -30.12 11.92 22.58
CA GLU A 581 -30.63 12.35 21.28
C GLU A 581 -29.62 12.15 20.14
N VAL A 582 -28.32 12.31 20.43
CA VAL A 582 -27.26 12.19 19.43
C VAL A 582 -26.68 10.78 19.33
N LEU A 583 -27.04 9.87 20.24
CA LEU A 583 -26.58 8.48 20.17
C LEU A 583 -27.05 7.83 18.86
N PRO A 584 -26.16 7.09 18.16
CA PRO A 584 -26.56 6.26 17.05
C PRO A 584 -27.66 5.29 17.46
N LYS A 585 -28.63 5.06 16.56
CA LYS A 585 -29.71 4.09 16.81
C LYS A 585 -29.10 2.75 17.23
N ALA A 586 -29.52 2.25 18.39
CA ALA A 586 -28.97 1.04 18.99
C ALA A 586 -29.02 -0.13 18.00
N GLY A 587 -27.84 -0.67 17.67
CA GLY A 587 -27.65 -1.84 16.82
C GLY A 587 -26.52 -2.70 17.35
N SER A 588 -26.40 -3.92 16.82
CA SER A 588 -25.25 -4.79 17.09
C SER A 588 -23.98 -4.21 16.47
N ARG A 589 -22.83 -4.55 17.06
CA ARG A 589 -21.52 -4.26 16.50
C ARG A 589 -21.44 -4.76 15.05
N SER A 590 -21.06 -3.89 14.12
CA SER A 590 -20.96 -4.22 12.71
C SER A 590 -19.68 -5.00 12.39
N GLU A 591 -19.73 -5.85 11.35
CA GLU A 591 -18.54 -6.54 10.82
C GLU A 591 -17.80 -5.66 9.80
N TRP A 592 -16.47 -5.70 9.82
CA TRP A 592 -15.58 -4.89 8.99
C TRP A 592 -14.53 -5.74 8.30
N LEU A 593 -14.07 -5.28 7.13
CA LEU A 593 -12.99 -5.88 6.36
C LEU A 593 -11.96 -4.80 6.01
N ASN A 594 -10.67 -5.14 6.11
CA ASN A 594 -9.59 -4.32 5.59
C ASN A 594 -9.45 -4.55 4.09
N ALA A 595 -9.86 -3.56 3.30
CA ALA A 595 -9.79 -3.55 1.84
C ALA A 595 -8.67 -2.58 1.40
N GLY A 596 -7.42 -3.05 1.41
CA GLY A 596 -6.29 -2.25 0.96
C GLY A 596 -5.86 -1.11 1.90
N GLY A 597 -6.16 -1.21 3.19
CA GLY A 597 -5.90 -0.17 4.20
C GLY A 597 -7.13 0.66 4.56
N GLN A 598 -8.18 0.64 3.72
CA GLN A 598 -9.48 1.21 4.06
C GLN A 598 -10.33 0.16 4.76
N LEU A 599 -10.88 0.50 5.92
CA LEU A 599 -11.85 -0.37 6.59
C LEU A 599 -13.24 -0.14 6.02
N LEU A 600 -13.83 -1.21 5.47
CA LEU A 600 -15.18 -1.21 4.90
C LEU A 600 -16.10 -2.13 5.68
N LEU A 601 -17.38 -1.77 5.79
CA LEU A 601 -18.39 -2.67 6.36
C LEU A 601 -18.51 -3.92 5.48
N LYS A 602 -18.57 -5.10 6.08
CA LYS A 602 -18.68 -6.38 5.35
C LYS A 602 -19.92 -6.42 4.44
N LYS A 603 -21.04 -5.86 4.91
CA LYS A 603 -22.28 -5.73 4.13
C LYS A 603 -22.12 -4.83 2.90
N ASP A 604 -21.29 -3.79 3.01
CA ASP A 604 -21.05 -2.83 1.94
C ASP A 604 -20.15 -3.46 0.87
N VAL A 605 -19.15 -4.26 1.27
CA VAL A 605 -18.36 -5.09 0.35
C VAL A 605 -19.24 -6.10 -0.39
N ALA A 606 -20.18 -6.75 0.31
CA ALA A 606 -21.14 -7.66 -0.33
C ALA A 606 -22.03 -6.91 -1.35
N LEU A 607 -22.49 -5.70 -1.00
CA LEU A 607 -23.27 -4.84 -1.90
C LEU A 607 -22.46 -4.38 -3.11
N ILE A 608 -21.18 -4.01 -2.95
CA ILE A 608 -20.27 -3.70 -4.07
C ILE A 608 -20.22 -4.88 -5.02
N ARG A 609 -19.92 -6.08 -4.51
CA ARG A 609 -19.84 -7.30 -5.33
C ARG A 609 -21.15 -7.55 -6.08
N GLN A 610 -22.29 -7.40 -5.41
CA GLN A 610 -23.59 -7.54 -6.05
C GLN A 610 -23.80 -6.50 -7.17
N ARG A 611 -23.53 -5.22 -6.89
CA ARG A 611 -23.70 -4.13 -7.86
C ARG A 611 -22.79 -4.27 -9.08
N VAL A 612 -21.55 -4.75 -8.90
CA VAL A 612 -20.65 -5.07 -10.02
C VAL A 612 -21.24 -6.19 -10.87
N LYS A 613 -21.71 -7.28 -10.24
CA LYS A 613 -22.34 -8.41 -10.96
C LYS A 613 -23.64 -8.04 -11.68
N GLU A 614 -24.37 -7.06 -11.17
CA GLU A 614 -25.57 -6.50 -11.78
C GLU A 614 -25.25 -5.39 -12.79
N ASN A 615 -23.97 -5.10 -13.04
CA ASN A 615 -23.49 -4.02 -13.93
C ASN A 615 -24.02 -2.62 -13.52
N LYS A 616 -24.40 -2.45 -12.23
CA LYS A 616 -24.76 -1.16 -11.60
C LYS A 616 -23.52 -0.35 -11.19
N ILE A 617 -22.40 -1.04 -10.98
CA ILE A 617 -21.06 -0.48 -11.05
C ILE A 617 -20.46 -1.13 -12.28
N ASN A 618 -20.00 -0.35 -13.25
CA ASN A 618 -19.60 -0.87 -14.57
C ASN A 618 -18.22 -0.38 -15.07
N SER A 619 -17.44 0.23 -14.18
CA SER A 619 -16.08 0.74 -14.44
C SER A 619 -15.28 0.84 -13.14
N TRP A 620 -13.95 0.90 -13.23
CA TRP A 620 -13.07 1.17 -12.09
C TRP A 620 -13.34 2.55 -11.46
N ASP A 621 -13.52 3.61 -12.26
CA ASP A 621 -13.81 4.97 -11.74
C ASP A 621 -15.08 5.01 -10.87
N GLN A 622 -16.14 4.31 -11.28
CA GLN A 622 -17.36 4.18 -10.46
C GLN A 622 -17.10 3.39 -9.18
N LEU A 623 -16.26 2.36 -9.22
CA LEU A 623 -15.89 1.60 -8.03
C LEU A 623 -15.05 2.45 -7.06
N HIS A 624 -14.11 3.24 -7.58
CA HIS A 624 -13.33 4.21 -6.80
C HIS A 624 -14.22 5.27 -6.17
N SER A 625 -15.19 5.80 -6.92
CA SER A 625 -16.19 6.74 -6.39
C SER A 625 -17.01 6.13 -5.24
N VAL A 626 -17.27 4.82 -5.28
CA VAL A 626 -17.93 4.11 -4.18
C VAL A 626 -17.02 3.99 -2.96
N TYR A 627 -15.72 3.79 -3.13
CA TYR A 627 -14.77 3.83 -2.01
C TYR A 627 -14.71 5.21 -1.36
N ASP A 628 -14.74 6.28 -2.14
CA ASP A 628 -14.82 7.66 -1.64
C ASP A 628 -16.11 7.91 -0.87
N GLU A 629 -17.26 7.48 -1.41
CA GLU A 629 -18.56 7.54 -0.73
C GLU A 629 -18.57 6.76 0.61
N MET A 630 -17.84 5.64 0.68
CA MET A 630 -17.67 4.89 1.94
C MET A 630 -16.72 5.60 2.91
N ALA A 631 -15.67 6.26 2.40
CA ALA A 631 -14.74 7.05 3.20
C ALA A 631 -15.44 8.22 3.91
N THR A 632 -16.35 8.93 3.23
CA THR A 632 -17.09 10.05 3.86
C THR A 632 -17.97 9.62 5.03
N ARG A 633 -18.46 8.37 5.01
CA ARG A 633 -19.27 7.78 6.10
C ARG A 633 -18.43 7.07 7.15
N TYR A 634 -17.12 6.97 6.97
CA TYR A 634 -16.26 6.16 7.82
C TYR A 634 -16.33 6.58 9.29
N VAL A 635 -16.20 7.89 9.57
CA VAL A 635 -16.23 8.43 10.94
C VAL A 635 -17.55 8.11 11.63
N THR A 636 -18.68 8.36 10.96
CA THR A 636 -20.02 8.05 11.50
C THR A 636 -20.20 6.56 11.77
N ASN A 637 -19.81 5.70 10.82
CA ASN A 637 -19.92 4.25 10.98
C ASN A 637 -18.97 3.71 12.08
N LYS A 638 -17.75 4.24 12.17
CA LYS A 638 -16.77 3.91 13.23
C LYS A 638 -17.31 4.33 14.60
N THR A 639 -17.93 5.51 14.72
CA THR A 639 -18.55 5.95 15.97
C THR A 639 -19.74 5.07 16.35
N ALA A 640 -20.64 4.75 15.41
CA ALA A 640 -21.75 3.82 15.68
C ALA A 640 -21.26 2.45 16.14
N HIS A 641 -20.23 1.92 15.48
CA HIS A 641 -19.56 0.69 15.88
C HIS A 641 -18.95 0.78 17.29
N ALA A 642 -18.27 1.88 17.61
CA ALA A 642 -17.66 2.10 18.93
C ALA A 642 -18.68 2.19 20.05
N ILE A 643 -19.80 2.87 19.84
CA ILE A 643 -20.91 2.92 20.81
C ILE A 643 -21.52 1.53 21.00
N ALA A 644 -21.74 0.77 19.92
CA ALA A 644 -22.24 -0.60 20.02
C ALA A 644 -21.28 -1.50 20.83
N ALA A 645 -19.98 -1.40 20.56
CA ALA A 645 -18.94 -2.10 21.31
C ALA A 645 -18.94 -1.72 22.81
N LEU A 646 -19.08 -0.43 23.12
CA LEU A 646 -19.16 0.06 24.51
C LEU A 646 -20.37 -0.51 25.26
N LEU A 647 -21.54 -0.48 24.62
CA LEU A 647 -22.77 -0.99 25.21
C LEU A 647 -22.69 -2.51 25.40
N GLU A 648 -22.13 -3.23 24.43
CA GLU A 648 -21.92 -4.69 24.50
C GLU A 648 -20.98 -5.07 25.64
N ILE A 649 -19.80 -4.42 25.75
CA ILE A 649 -18.81 -4.78 26.78
C ILE A 649 -19.29 -4.44 28.20
N LYS A 650 -20.04 -3.35 28.37
CA LYS A 650 -20.64 -2.95 29.64
C LYS A 650 -21.97 -3.65 29.95
N ALA A 651 -22.46 -4.53 29.07
CA ALA A 651 -23.78 -5.17 29.17
C ALA A 651 -24.94 -4.16 29.34
N LEU A 652 -24.83 -3.00 28.69
CA LEU A 652 -25.82 -1.92 28.69
C LEU A 652 -26.61 -1.90 27.37
N THR A 653 -27.71 -1.16 27.36
CA THR A 653 -28.43 -0.81 26.12
C THR A 653 -28.57 0.70 26.05
N ALA A 654 -28.71 1.27 24.85
CA ALA A 654 -28.84 2.74 24.71
C ALA A 654 -30.01 3.32 25.54
N LYS A 655 -31.10 2.56 25.69
CA LYS A 655 -32.24 2.94 26.53
C LYS A 655 -31.90 2.96 28.02
N LYS A 656 -31.08 2.00 28.47
CA LYS A 656 -30.68 1.82 29.88
C LYS A 656 -29.46 2.65 30.29
N LEU A 657 -28.74 3.23 29.33
CA LEU A 657 -27.60 4.11 29.61
C LEU A 657 -28.10 5.30 30.44
N SER A 658 -27.59 5.47 31.66
CA SER A 658 -27.91 6.54 32.61
C SER A 658 -26.87 7.66 32.59
N GLY A 659 -27.21 8.82 33.18
CA GLY A 659 -26.24 9.91 33.34
C GLY A 659 -25.03 9.52 34.19
N ASN A 660 -25.27 8.71 35.23
CA ASN A 660 -24.20 8.14 36.06
C ASN A 660 -23.28 7.22 35.25
N ASP A 661 -23.84 6.39 34.36
CA ASP A 661 -23.02 5.53 33.49
C ASP A 661 -22.10 6.36 32.60
N ILE A 662 -22.60 7.46 32.01
CA ILE A 662 -21.79 8.35 31.18
C ILE A 662 -20.67 9.01 32.00
N ILE A 663 -20.98 9.48 33.22
CA ILE A 663 -19.96 10.06 34.12
C ILE A 663 -18.87 9.02 34.42
N THR A 664 -19.25 7.79 34.77
CA THR A 664 -18.32 6.70 35.02
C THR A 664 -17.47 6.37 33.79
N ILE A 665 -18.09 6.26 32.61
CA ILE A 665 -17.39 5.98 31.35
C ILE A 665 -16.38 7.09 31.01
N LEU A 666 -16.74 8.36 31.20
CA LEU A 666 -15.82 9.49 30.96
C LEU A 666 -14.69 9.56 32.00
N ALA A 667 -14.94 9.16 33.24
CA ALA A 667 -13.89 9.02 34.24
C ALA A 667 -12.91 7.89 33.86
N GLU A 668 -13.43 6.72 33.47
CA GLU A 668 -12.62 5.58 33.00
C GLU A 668 -11.81 5.93 31.74
N LEU A 669 -12.35 6.78 30.85
CA LEU A 669 -11.66 7.30 29.68
C LEU A 669 -10.40 8.08 30.07
N ILE A 670 -10.49 8.94 31.09
CA ILE A 670 -9.33 9.66 31.63
C ILE A 670 -8.33 8.66 32.20
N THR A 671 -8.78 7.77 33.09
CA THR A 671 -7.92 6.77 33.75
C THR A 671 -7.18 5.90 32.74
N THR A 672 -7.86 5.47 31.68
CA THR A 672 -7.23 4.65 30.64
C THR A 672 -6.27 5.48 29.78
N LYS A 673 -6.60 6.73 29.44
CA LYS A 673 -5.65 7.60 28.71
C LYS A 673 -4.39 7.90 29.54
N GLU A 674 -4.52 8.09 30.85
CA GLU A 674 -3.40 8.21 31.79
C GLU A 674 -2.55 6.95 31.79
N TRP A 675 -3.19 5.78 31.90
CA TRP A 675 -2.52 4.49 31.88
C TRP A 675 -1.77 4.26 30.56
N ILE A 676 -2.36 4.59 29.40
CA ILE A 676 -1.69 4.50 28.09
C ILE A 676 -0.43 5.39 28.08
N ALA A 677 -0.55 6.66 28.49
CA ALA A 677 0.59 7.58 28.53
C ALA A 677 1.71 7.09 29.47
N ALA A 678 1.33 6.55 30.63
CA ALA A 678 2.26 5.93 31.56
C ALA A 678 2.96 4.72 30.91
N LYS A 679 2.21 3.82 30.27
CA LYS A 679 2.78 2.64 29.58
C LYS A 679 3.70 2.99 28.42
N ILE A 680 3.41 4.06 27.68
CA ILE A 680 4.32 4.59 26.65
C ILE A 680 5.66 4.99 27.30
N LYS A 681 5.63 5.76 28.39
CA LYS A 681 6.84 6.17 29.11
C LYS A 681 7.57 4.98 29.73
N GLU A 682 6.87 4.09 30.44
CA GLU A 682 7.43 2.90 31.08
C GLU A 682 8.11 1.98 30.08
N SER A 683 7.48 1.74 28.93
CA SER A 683 8.04 0.87 27.88
C SER A 683 9.37 1.41 27.36
N ARG A 684 9.49 2.72 27.15
CA ARG A 684 10.73 3.37 26.71
C ARG A 684 11.76 3.52 27.84
N ALA A 685 11.31 3.71 29.09
CA ALA A 685 12.19 3.86 30.25
C ALA A 685 13.06 2.63 30.51
N LYS A 686 12.59 1.43 30.12
CA LYS A 686 13.37 0.18 30.17
C LYS A 686 14.70 0.27 29.40
N ASP A 687 14.79 1.15 28.41
CA ASP A 687 16.02 1.37 27.64
C ASP A 687 17.13 2.02 28.48
N TYR A 688 16.75 2.72 29.55
CA TYR A 688 17.63 3.48 30.43
C TYR A 688 17.85 2.81 31.79
N THR A 689 16.86 2.05 32.27
CA THR A 689 16.89 1.46 33.63
C THR A 689 17.33 0.00 33.67
N ASN A 690 17.38 -0.69 32.52
CA ASN A 690 17.81 -2.07 32.47
C ASN A 690 19.34 -2.16 32.55
N PRO A 691 19.91 -2.86 33.56
CA PRO A 691 21.37 -2.99 33.72
C PRO A 691 22.07 -3.54 32.47
N PHE A 692 21.44 -4.45 31.74
CA PHE A 692 22.00 -5.03 30.52
C PHE A 692 21.97 -4.08 29.32
N ARG A 693 21.17 -3.01 29.38
CA ARG A 693 21.14 -1.97 28.33
C ARG A 693 22.08 -0.82 28.65
N SER A 694 22.27 -0.52 29.92
CA SER A 694 23.23 0.49 30.38
C SER A 694 24.68 -0.04 30.39
N MET A 695 24.90 -1.36 30.40
CA MET A 695 26.24 -1.97 30.56
C MET A 695 27.29 -1.58 29.52
N VAL A 696 26.89 -1.00 28.38
CA VAL A 696 27.80 -0.59 27.29
C VAL A 696 28.29 0.85 27.44
N TYR A 697 27.84 1.56 28.48
CA TYR A 697 28.24 2.93 28.78
C TYR A 697 28.99 2.93 30.12
N ASP A 698 30.12 3.63 30.16
CA ASP A 698 30.96 3.76 31.35
C ASP A 698 30.31 4.70 32.40
N SER A 699 29.38 5.56 31.97
CA SER A 699 28.63 6.45 32.85
C SER A 699 27.21 6.76 32.34
N GLU A 700 26.35 7.25 33.22
CA GLU A 700 25.02 7.74 32.85
C GLU A 700 25.10 8.97 31.92
N GLU A 701 26.12 9.82 32.09
CA GLU A 701 26.37 10.97 31.22
C GLU A 701 26.68 10.53 29.78
N GLU A 702 27.55 9.53 29.60
CA GLU A 702 27.82 8.94 28.29
C GLU A 702 26.54 8.37 27.66
N MET A 703 25.79 7.57 28.42
CA MET A 703 24.52 7.02 27.94
C MET A 703 23.57 8.13 27.49
N ASN A 704 23.42 9.21 28.26
CA ASN A 704 22.54 10.32 27.93
C ASN A 704 23.02 11.10 26.70
N ASN A 705 24.33 11.28 26.51
CA ASN A 705 24.89 11.91 25.32
C ASN A 705 24.74 11.04 24.06
N VAL A 706 24.78 9.70 24.19
CA VAL A 706 24.65 8.78 23.06
C VAL A 706 23.18 8.50 22.69
N VAL A 707 22.34 8.19 23.68
CA VAL A 707 20.94 7.76 23.47
C VAL A 707 19.96 8.94 23.50
N GLY A 708 20.38 10.07 24.09
CA GLY A 708 19.53 11.21 24.40
C GLY A 708 18.76 11.01 25.71
N LEU A 709 18.52 12.11 26.43
CA LEU A 709 17.78 12.09 27.68
C LEU A 709 16.33 11.60 27.48
N LEU A 710 15.88 10.68 28.33
CA LEU A 710 14.49 10.20 28.30
C LEU A 710 13.48 11.34 28.49
N SER A 711 13.82 12.31 29.35
CA SER A 711 13.02 13.52 29.61
C SER A 711 12.89 14.40 28.37
N GLU A 712 13.77 14.26 27.38
CA GLU A 712 13.78 15.03 26.14
C GLU A 712 13.12 14.32 24.96
N ASN A 713 12.67 13.08 25.13
CA ASN A 713 12.02 12.32 24.07
C ASN A 713 10.76 13.05 23.56
N SER A 714 10.83 13.53 22.32
CA SER A 714 9.79 14.39 21.72
C SER A 714 8.41 13.73 21.69
N PHE A 715 8.34 12.44 21.38
CA PHE A 715 7.07 11.69 21.35
C PHE A 715 6.45 11.56 22.75
N ILE A 716 7.25 11.32 23.80
CA ILE A 716 6.74 11.25 25.18
C ILE A 716 6.22 12.61 25.63
N LYS A 717 6.96 13.70 25.36
CA LYS A 717 6.51 15.07 25.66
C LYS A 717 5.18 15.38 24.97
N GLN A 718 5.09 15.06 23.67
CA GLN A 718 3.86 15.23 22.91
C GLN A 718 2.68 14.47 23.55
N GLN A 719 2.87 13.20 23.92
CA GLN A 719 1.82 12.41 24.57
C GLN A 719 1.40 12.96 25.94
N GLN A 720 2.32 13.54 26.71
CA GLN A 720 2.02 14.20 27.99
C GLN A 720 1.21 15.48 27.79
N ASP A 721 1.57 16.30 26.80
CA ASP A 721 0.84 17.52 26.45
C ASP A 721 -0.56 17.21 25.93
N GLU A 722 -0.69 16.19 25.07
CA GLU A 722 -1.96 15.67 24.59
C GLU A 722 -2.82 15.17 25.76
N LEU A 723 -2.25 14.41 26.70
CA LEU A 723 -2.95 13.96 27.90
C LEU A 723 -3.45 15.15 28.75
N LYS A 724 -2.62 16.18 28.97
CA LYS A 724 -3.00 17.35 29.76
C LYS A 724 -4.18 18.08 29.12
N LYS A 725 -4.13 18.32 27.81
CA LYS A 725 -5.22 18.93 27.04
C LYS A 725 -6.48 18.06 27.09
N PHE A 726 -6.32 16.75 26.88
CA PHE A 726 -7.40 15.78 26.89
C PHE A 726 -8.14 15.75 28.23
N LYS A 727 -7.41 15.65 29.35
CA LYS A 727 -7.98 15.71 30.70
C LYS A 727 -8.79 16.98 30.93
N SER A 728 -8.25 18.14 30.57
CA SER A 728 -8.95 19.41 30.72
C SER A 728 -10.26 19.41 29.95
N MET A 729 -10.27 18.91 28.71
CA MET A 729 -11.48 18.83 27.90
C MET A 729 -12.53 17.87 28.51
N VAL A 730 -12.13 16.67 28.92
CA VAL A 730 -13.07 15.69 29.52
C VAL A 730 -13.62 16.19 30.85
N ASN A 731 -12.77 16.78 31.71
CA ASN A 731 -13.21 17.36 32.98
C ASN A 731 -14.17 18.54 32.80
N LEU A 732 -14.01 19.36 31.76
CA LEU A 732 -14.97 20.41 31.43
C LEU A 732 -16.32 19.82 31.02
N THR A 733 -16.34 18.74 30.24
CA THR A 733 -17.57 18.01 29.90
C THR A 733 -18.23 17.40 31.13
N LEU A 734 -17.46 16.76 32.02
CA LEU A 734 -17.96 16.22 33.28
C LEU A 734 -18.60 17.29 34.16
N LYS A 735 -17.96 18.46 34.29
CA LYS A 735 -18.51 19.60 35.04
C LYS A 735 -19.84 20.08 34.49
N LYS A 736 -20.01 20.11 33.15
CA LYS A 736 -21.29 20.50 32.52
C LYS A 736 -22.41 19.55 32.91
N PHE A 737 -22.16 18.24 32.96
CA PHE A 737 -23.14 17.24 33.37
C PHE A 737 -23.44 17.24 34.88
N SER A 738 -22.55 17.79 35.71
CA SER A 738 -22.76 17.92 37.16
C SER A 738 -23.49 19.21 37.57
N MET A 739 -23.73 20.16 36.66
CA MET A 739 -24.51 21.37 36.97
C MET A 739 -26.02 21.09 36.79
N PRO A 740 -26.89 21.57 37.68
CA PRO A 740 -28.34 21.47 37.49
C PRO A 740 -28.74 22.22 36.21
N SER A 741 -29.59 21.59 35.38
CA SER A 741 -30.08 22.22 34.14
C SER A 741 -30.71 23.59 34.46
N PRO A 742 -30.36 24.67 33.75
CA PRO A 742 -31.10 25.92 33.85
C PRO A 742 -32.56 25.64 33.46
N LYS A 743 -33.48 26.00 34.36
CA LYS A 743 -34.93 25.83 34.21
C LYS A 743 -35.48 26.61 33.01
#